data_AF-A0A7S4BYV9-F1
#
_entry.id   AF-A0A7S4BYV9-F1
#
_cell.length_a   1.000
_cell.length_b   1.000
_cell.length_c   1.000
_cell.angle_alpha   90.00
_cell.angle_beta   90.00
_cell.angle_gamma   90.00
#
_symmetry.space_group_name_H-M   'P 1'
#
loop_
_entity.id
_entity.type
_entity.pdbx_description
1 polymer ?
#
loop_
_entity_poly.entity_id
_entity_poly.type
_entity_poly.pdbx_seq_one_letter_code
_entity_poly.pdbx_strand_id
1 'polypeptide(L)'
;MRKDRHNNGWTVQGASTDGRARLCWGHFEVLFHQNVHVAGAHHDRLVEHLNQIATFASDGPVILVGTRSAEVVGVQPTLAAISDALRGVLASRAPVMRFARFHQVDGESRCFFAVENSAGCDGDETFGQLAQAIVDAARELPSVDCTIPVPWLRVHCELRRRLDEGVRRLPLHQVRSIAKQCGLPHDGLSLEVELEAMLAHFHSLGVIFWLEASHTRELVVLDVQWLLDAMTCLIRNFDLHPMPGDTRAQRAMETEWISLCRSAELHDGLLRYLWANKEFADSKLSLLSTMEHFGLLVSVPGRPVMILPPLLAFGGADALPPMAHTLSECYMHFSLAEQRFPDLLWSPEHFATGFLPKAAFYRIVAASIGWCYNTTAGFDPLLGRNRCDVAFGCSRLSFSLTTGQPVIRVTVRQGKPLEIIDRLRLISRSVLTRFGNLRLRFLIAVPGATNSYVELDTLSNTSSASVMYIDGIPGATTLQTLGTLLGPWLPPPHPPENFDVMLSYRWGPTDSELADALYDWLSATHVGNRAMVVFQDKRRLQDGERFDFAFMRAMLSSRVCCPIISLDALARMVFLDANSPVDNVLLEWSLALHLHEQYGLRVIPILQGPREQLPDGAAGWRITDLFATRPPKLRADLKGYEVNKKGVPIADDRSIFNRVPNVQVRSINERLDEFCSRYNLRLVPNHRTPHQVVHEVTHFLGLLLWQLQSNTSAPHTSRTASGAECWGMYSTVANKILKAVEQVQLGEEQKARI
;
A
#
# COMPACT_ATOMS: atom_id res chain seq x y z
N MET A 1 -19.26 -38.23 13.05
CA MET A 1 -20.54 -38.58 13.72
C MET A 1 -20.74 -40.08 13.64
N ARG A 2 -20.86 -40.79 14.77
CA ARG A 2 -21.28 -42.20 14.84
C ARG A 2 -22.42 -42.31 15.84
N LYS A 3 -23.50 -42.98 15.46
CA LYS A 3 -24.74 -43.09 16.24
C LYS A 3 -24.68 -44.35 17.09
N ASP A 4 -24.56 -44.21 18.41
CA ASP A 4 -24.67 -45.34 19.33
C ASP A 4 -26.14 -45.65 19.64
N ARG A 5 -26.48 -46.94 19.67
CA ARG A 5 -27.87 -47.43 19.58
C ARG A 5 -28.62 -47.53 20.92
N HIS A 6 -28.08 -47.05 22.04
CA HIS A 6 -28.65 -47.34 23.36
C HIS A 6 -28.89 -46.15 24.30
N ASN A 7 -28.84 -44.89 23.82
CA ASN A 7 -29.30 -43.77 24.64
C ASN A 7 -29.87 -42.64 23.75
N ASN A 8 -31.12 -42.23 23.98
CA ASN A 8 -31.78 -41.12 23.28
C ASN A 8 -31.29 -39.75 23.80
N GLY A 9 -29.98 -39.54 23.84
CA GLY A 9 -29.37 -38.29 24.28
C GLY A 9 -28.01 -38.06 23.60
N TRP A 10 -27.78 -36.85 23.12
CA TRP A 10 -26.49 -36.40 22.60
C TRP A 10 -25.59 -36.02 23.79
N THR A 11 -24.51 -36.75 24.01
CA THR A 11 -23.48 -36.39 24.99
C THR A 11 -22.31 -35.71 24.29
N VAL A 12 -22.11 -34.42 24.59
CA VAL A 12 -20.88 -33.67 24.27
C VAL A 12 -19.88 -33.94 25.40
N GLN A 13 -18.86 -34.76 25.16
CA GLN A 13 -17.71 -34.87 26.06
C GLN A 13 -16.67 -33.81 25.67
N GLY A 14 -16.48 -32.83 26.54
CA GLY A 14 -15.46 -31.79 26.40
C GLY A 14 -15.89 -30.40 26.84
N ALA A 15 -16.66 -30.27 27.93
CA ALA A 15 -16.92 -28.98 28.56
C ALA A 15 -15.74 -28.60 29.47
N SER A 16 -14.89 -27.67 29.04
CA SER A 16 -14.15 -26.85 30.00
C SER A 16 -15.15 -25.85 30.60
N THR A 17 -15.12 -25.72 31.92
CA THR A 17 -16.06 -24.96 32.76
C THR A 17 -15.92 -23.44 32.65
N ASP A 18 -15.81 -22.89 31.44
CA ASP A 18 -15.91 -21.46 31.19
C ASP A 18 -16.92 -21.25 30.06
N GLY A 19 -18.09 -20.72 30.40
CA GLY A 19 -19.26 -20.58 29.53
C GLY A 19 -19.09 -19.52 28.44
N ARG A 20 -18.16 -19.73 27.52
CA ARG A 20 -18.00 -18.93 26.29
C ARG A 20 -17.90 -19.85 25.08
N ALA A 21 -19.03 -20.06 24.41
CA ALA A 21 -19.03 -20.61 23.06
C ALA A 21 -18.44 -19.55 22.10
N ARG A 22 -17.26 -19.83 21.54
CA ARG A 22 -16.66 -19.04 20.46
C ARG A 22 -17.20 -19.52 19.12
N LEU A 23 -17.99 -18.66 18.47
CA LEU A 23 -18.29 -18.72 17.04
C LEU A 23 -17.80 -17.39 16.44
N CYS A 24 -16.71 -17.44 15.69
CA CYS A 24 -16.10 -16.29 15.04
C CYS A 24 -16.81 -15.97 13.72
N TRP A 25 -17.65 -14.94 13.70
CA TRP A 25 -17.94 -14.10 12.53
C TRP A 25 -18.25 -12.68 13.05
N GLY A 26 -17.45 -11.69 12.63
CA GLY A 26 -17.70 -10.24 12.76
C GLY A 26 -18.27 -9.72 14.08
N HIS A 27 -17.44 -9.54 15.11
CA HIS A 27 -17.83 -8.84 16.33
C HIS A 27 -18.05 -7.35 16.07
N PHE A 28 -19.29 -6.85 16.17
CA PHE A 28 -19.58 -5.45 16.52
C PHE A 28 -20.91 -5.37 17.30
N GLU A 29 -20.81 -5.27 18.64
CA GLU A 29 -21.95 -4.94 19.51
C GLU A 29 -22.18 -3.42 19.53
N VAL A 30 -23.41 -2.97 19.22
CA VAL A 30 -23.88 -1.62 19.55
C VAL A 30 -24.64 -1.70 20.86
N LEU A 31 -23.99 -1.30 21.96
CA LEU A 31 -24.63 -1.14 23.27
C LEU A 31 -25.55 0.09 23.25
N PHE A 32 -26.87 -0.12 23.15
CA PHE A 32 -27.86 0.88 23.55
C PHE A 32 -28.03 0.78 25.06
N HIS A 33 -27.49 1.76 25.80
CA HIS A 33 -27.78 1.90 27.22
C HIS A 33 -29.02 2.79 27.40
N GLN A 34 -29.89 2.33 28.31
CA GLN A 34 -31.08 3.00 28.82
C GLN A 34 -30.83 4.50 29.08
N ASN A 35 -31.39 5.36 28.21
CA ASN A 35 -31.95 6.68 28.54
C ASN A 35 -32.13 7.49 27.24
N VAL A 36 -33.40 7.77 26.90
CA VAL A 36 -33.83 8.56 25.72
C VAL A 36 -33.30 10.01 25.73
N HIS A 37 -32.62 10.44 26.79
CA HIS A 37 -31.96 11.74 26.89
C HIS A 37 -30.51 11.81 26.34
N VAL A 38 -29.94 10.70 25.84
CA VAL A 38 -28.56 10.61 25.28
C VAL A 38 -28.57 10.38 23.76
N ALA A 39 -29.69 10.65 23.08
CA ALA A 39 -29.94 10.27 21.68
C ALA A 39 -28.88 10.79 20.67
N GLY A 40 -28.25 11.94 20.91
CA GLY A 40 -27.23 12.51 20.02
C GLY A 40 -25.95 11.67 19.91
N ALA A 41 -25.35 11.29 21.04
CA ALA A 41 -24.06 10.58 21.05
C ALA A 41 -24.15 9.13 20.50
N HIS A 42 -25.31 8.48 20.66
CA HIS A 42 -25.55 7.15 20.11
C HIS A 42 -25.84 7.19 18.61
N HIS A 43 -26.49 8.25 18.13
CA HIS A 43 -26.70 8.49 16.70
C HIS A 43 -25.37 8.69 15.96
N ASP A 44 -24.47 9.51 16.50
CA ASP A 44 -23.16 9.79 15.90
C ASP A 44 -22.29 8.52 15.80
N ARG A 45 -22.32 7.65 16.82
CA ARG A 45 -21.61 6.37 16.80
C ARG A 45 -22.17 5.40 15.77
N LEU A 46 -23.49 5.32 15.63
CA LEU A 46 -24.12 4.49 14.60
C LEU A 46 -23.74 5.00 13.20
N VAL A 47 -23.79 6.31 12.99
CA VAL A 47 -23.35 6.97 11.75
C VAL A 47 -21.89 6.65 11.45
N GLU A 48 -21.00 6.71 12.45
CA GLU A 48 -19.59 6.35 12.32
C GLU A 48 -19.44 4.88 11.90
N HIS A 49 -20.15 3.95 12.56
CA HIS A 49 -20.09 2.52 12.22
C HIS A 49 -20.61 2.21 10.82
N LEU A 50 -21.73 2.82 10.41
CA LEU A 50 -22.24 2.66 9.05
C LEU A 50 -21.24 3.15 8.01
N ASN A 51 -20.60 4.30 8.26
CA ASN A 51 -19.56 4.81 7.37
C ASN A 51 -18.33 3.89 7.34
N GLN A 52 -17.95 3.27 8.46
CA GLN A 52 -16.89 2.24 8.49
C GLN A 52 -17.26 1.06 7.60
N ILE A 53 -18.48 0.51 7.73
CA ILE A 53 -18.94 -0.61 6.90
C ILE A 53 -18.96 -0.20 5.42
N ALA A 54 -19.49 0.98 5.08
CA ALA A 54 -19.50 1.50 3.71
C ALA A 54 -18.09 1.59 3.10
N THR A 55 -17.08 1.83 3.93
CA THR A 55 -15.68 1.97 3.49
C THR A 55 -15.05 0.61 3.18
N PHE A 56 -15.33 -0.42 3.99
CA PHE A 56 -14.66 -1.73 3.91
C PHE A 56 -15.46 -2.80 3.17
N ALA A 57 -16.80 -2.73 3.19
CA ALA A 57 -17.70 -3.79 2.74
C ALA A 57 -18.97 -3.20 2.08
N SER A 58 -18.78 -2.36 1.07
CA SER A 58 -19.88 -1.67 0.36
C SER A 58 -20.88 -2.61 -0.31
N ASP A 59 -20.37 -3.70 -0.87
CA ASP A 59 -21.15 -4.63 -1.69
C ASP A 59 -21.79 -5.74 -0.84
N GLY A 60 -21.37 -5.86 0.41
CA GLY A 60 -21.89 -6.83 1.36
C GLY A 60 -23.29 -6.44 1.85
N PRO A 61 -24.23 -7.39 1.96
CA PRO A 61 -25.54 -7.13 2.55
C PRO A 61 -25.39 -6.82 4.05
N VAL A 62 -25.96 -5.70 4.48
CA VAL A 62 -25.91 -5.23 5.86
C VAL A 62 -27.24 -5.52 6.55
N ILE A 63 -27.17 -6.23 7.68
CA ILE A 63 -28.31 -6.52 8.55
C ILE A 63 -28.13 -5.74 9.85
N LEU A 64 -29.14 -4.97 10.25
CA LEU A 64 -29.14 -4.24 11.51
C LEU A 64 -29.85 -5.06 12.59
N VAL A 65 -29.17 -5.27 13.72
CA VAL A 65 -29.69 -6.01 14.86
C VAL A 65 -29.61 -5.13 16.10
N GLY A 66 -30.76 -4.90 16.75
CA GLY A 66 -30.85 -4.26 18.05
C GLY A 66 -30.99 -5.33 19.13
N THR A 67 -30.01 -5.45 20.02
CA THR A 67 -30.04 -6.40 21.14
C THR A 67 -30.69 -5.79 22.38
N ARG A 68 -31.17 -6.62 23.31
CA ARG A 68 -31.78 -6.21 24.60
C ARG A 68 -33.11 -5.48 24.45
N SER A 69 -33.92 -5.91 23.48
CA SER A 69 -35.25 -5.33 23.20
C SER A 69 -36.19 -5.27 24.42
N ALA A 70 -36.12 -6.27 25.32
CA ALA A 70 -36.93 -6.34 26.53
C ALA A 70 -36.66 -5.24 27.57
N GLU A 71 -35.50 -4.57 27.52
CA GLU A 71 -35.17 -3.46 28.42
C GLU A 71 -35.80 -2.12 27.98
N VAL A 72 -36.46 -2.09 26.81
CA VAL A 72 -37.10 -0.90 26.26
C VAL A 72 -38.55 -0.78 26.76
N VAL A 73 -38.80 0.18 27.65
CA VAL A 73 -40.14 0.47 28.19
C VAL A 73 -41.04 1.04 27.08
N GLY A 74 -42.21 0.42 26.82
CA GLY A 74 -43.12 0.85 25.75
C GLY A 74 -42.82 0.23 24.37
N VAL A 75 -42.38 -1.04 24.39
CA VAL A 75 -41.80 -1.88 23.31
C VAL A 75 -42.19 -1.55 21.86
N GLN A 76 -43.45 -1.31 21.51
CA GLN A 76 -43.88 -1.18 20.11
C GLN A 76 -43.76 0.24 19.53
N PRO A 77 -44.42 1.28 20.08
CA PRO A 77 -44.36 2.64 19.52
C PRO A 77 -42.96 3.26 19.58
N THR A 78 -42.15 2.92 20.58
CA THR A 78 -40.77 3.44 20.69
C THR A 78 -39.83 2.81 19.65
N LEU A 79 -39.98 1.51 19.34
CA LEU A 79 -39.19 0.86 18.29
C LEU A 79 -39.57 1.34 16.89
N ALA A 80 -40.86 1.64 16.65
CA ALA A 80 -41.32 2.26 15.41
C ALA A 80 -40.72 3.66 15.22
N ALA A 81 -40.75 4.50 16.26
CA ALA A 81 -40.13 5.83 16.23
C ALA A 81 -38.61 5.77 15.98
N ILE A 82 -37.91 4.80 16.58
CA ILE A 82 -36.48 4.57 16.31
C ILE A 82 -36.28 4.14 14.85
N SER A 83 -37.09 3.21 14.35
CA SER A 83 -37.01 2.75 12.96
C SER A 83 -37.19 3.91 11.98
N ASP A 84 -38.16 4.81 12.22
CA ASP A 84 -38.41 5.95 11.34
C ASP A 84 -37.29 7.00 11.40
N ALA A 85 -36.71 7.26 12.57
CA ALA A 85 -35.53 8.11 12.70
C ALA A 85 -34.32 7.53 11.94
N LEU A 86 -34.16 6.20 11.96
CA LEU A 86 -33.10 5.51 11.25
C LEU A 86 -33.33 5.47 9.73
N ARG A 87 -34.58 5.42 9.25
CA ARG A 87 -34.85 5.42 7.80
C ARG A 87 -34.18 6.57 7.05
N GLY A 88 -34.16 7.78 7.61
CA GLY A 88 -33.46 8.92 7.01
C GLY A 88 -31.94 8.70 6.91
N VAL A 89 -31.35 8.16 7.98
CA VAL A 89 -29.91 7.81 8.08
C VAL A 89 -29.53 6.71 7.09
N LEU A 90 -30.40 5.72 6.90
CA LEU A 90 -30.19 4.60 5.99
C LEU A 90 -30.44 5.00 4.54
N ALA A 91 -31.49 5.79 4.26
CA ALA A 91 -31.80 6.29 2.92
C ALA A 91 -30.66 7.16 2.37
N SER A 92 -30.06 8.02 3.20
CA SER A 92 -28.88 8.80 2.80
C SER A 92 -27.63 7.96 2.48
N ARG A 93 -27.58 6.69 2.94
CA ARG A 93 -26.45 5.76 2.73
C ARG A 93 -26.78 4.60 1.80
N ALA A 94 -28.03 4.45 1.36
CA ALA A 94 -28.45 3.45 0.40
C ALA A 94 -27.64 3.47 -0.92
N PRO A 95 -27.11 4.61 -1.40
CA PRO A 95 -26.23 4.61 -2.57
C PRO A 95 -24.87 3.90 -2.34
N VAL A 96 -24.37 3.88 -1.10
CA VAL A 96 -23.01 3.37 -0.77
C VAL A 96 -23.02 2.01 -0.07
N MET A 97 -24.20 1.50 0.31
CA MET A 97 -24.36 0.30 1.10
C MET A 97 -25.62 -0.47 0.67
N ARG A 98 -25.50 -1.80 0.61
CA ARG A 98 -26.65 -2.68 0.39
C ARG A 98 -27.24 -3.13 1.72
N PHE A 99 -28.40 -2.59 2.09
CA PHE A 99 -29.14 -3.09 3.23
C PHE A 99 -29.92 -4.34 2.85
N ALA A 100 -29.86 -5.38 3.70
CA ALA A 100 -30.73 -6.53 3.59
C ALA A 100 -32.20 -6.13 3.80
N ARG A 101 -33.14 -6.97 3.37
CA ARG A 101 -34.58 -6.68 3.43
C ARG A 101 -35.01 -6.26 4.84
N PHE A 102 -35.83 -5.22 4.91
CA PHE A 102 -36.44 -4.75 6.14
C PHE A 102 -37.30 -5.85 6.78
N HIS A 103 -37.16 -5.98 8.10
CA HIS A 103 -37.88 -6.96 8.91
C HIS A 103 -39.37 -6.60 8.92
N GLN A 104 -40.25 -7.58 8.72
CA GLN A 104 -41.70 -7.36 8.71
C GLN A 104 -42.29 -7.90 10.01
N VAL A 105 -42.95 -7.05 10.79
CA VAL A 105 -43.62 -7.44 12.05
C VAL A 105 -45.04 -6.90 12.00
N ASP A 106 -46.05 -7.77 12.10
CA ASP A 106 -47.47 -7.41 12.17
C ASP A 106 -47.96 -6.44 11.07
N GLY A 107 -47.37 -6.49 9.87
CA GLY A 107 -47.70 -5.60 8.74
C GLY A 107 -46.92 -4.28 8.70
N GLU A 108 -46.06 -4.01 9.69
CA GLU A 108 -45.12 -2.88 9.69
C GLU A 108 -43.71 -3.32 9.30
N SER A 109 -43.11 -2.57 8.36
CA SER A 109 -41.74 -2.79 7.92
C SER A 109 -40.76 -2.07 8.84
N ARG A 110 -39.89 -2.77 9.56
CA ARG A 110 -38.84 -2.20 10.43
C ARG A 110 -37.47 -2.28 9.80
N CYS A 111 -36.64 -1.27 10.05
CA CYS A 111 -35.30 -1.23 9.48
C CYS A 111 -34.23 -2.06 10.20
N PHE A 112 -34.59 -2.75 11.30
CA PHE A 112 -33.70 -3.60 12.08
C PHE A 112 -34.48 -4.75 12.75
N PHE A 113 -33.76 -5.81 13.13
CA PHE A 113 -34.26 -6.94 13.92
C PHE A 113 -34.08 -6.62 15.41
N ALA A 114 -35.16 -6.61 16.19
CA ALA A 114 -35.11 -6.35 17.62
C ALA A 114 -35.11 -7.69 18.38
N VAL A 115 -33.98 -8.06 18.96
CA VAL A 115 -33.73 -9.41 19.48
C VAL A 115 -33.57 -9.40 21.00
N GLU A 116 -34.21 -10.36 21.66
CA GLU A 116 -34.08 -10.57 23.10
C GLU A 116 -33.04 -11.67 23.44
N ASN A 117 -31.91 -11.26 24.01
CA ASN A 117 -30.83 -12.19 24.36
C ASN A 117 -31.19 -13.19 25.48
N SER A 118 -32.19 -12.87 26.32
CA SER A 118 -32.60 -13.65 27.49
C SER A 118 -33.39 -14.91 27.15
N ALA A 119 -34.09 -14.93 26.01
CA ALA A 119 -35.01 -16.00 25.63
C ALA A 119 -34.34 -17.18 24.89
N GLY A 120 -33.10 -16.99 24.41
CA GLY A 120 -32.38 -18.01 23.63
C GLY A 120 -33.02 -18.31 22.26
N CYS A 121 -32.47 -19.28 21.53
CA CYS A 121 -32.94 -19.63 20.18
C CYS A 121 -34.35 -20.25 20.14
N ASP A 122 -34.83 -20.80 21.26
CA ASP A 122 -36.10 -21.52 21.35
C ASP A 122 -37.28 -20.63 21.82
N GLY A 123 -37.01 -19.39 22.26
CA GLY A 123 -38.01 -18.51 22.89
C GLY A 123 -38.43 -17.27 22.10
N ASP A 124 -37.69 -16.87 21.06
CA ASP A 124 -37.94 -15.63 20.31
C ASP A 124 -37.95 -15.90 18.80
N GLU A 125 -39.13 -15.77 18.17
CA GLU A 125 -39.33 -15.98 16.73
C GLU A 125 -38.46 -15.04 15.88
N THR A 126 -38.04 -13.89 16.40
CA THR A 126 -37.18 -12.95 15.67
C THR A 126 -35.77 -13.50 15.42
N PHE A 127 -35.26 -14.41 16.27
CA PHE A 127 -33.99 -15.11 16.01
C PHE A 127 -34.09 -16.02 14.79
N GLY A 128 -35.19 -16.77 14.65
CA GLY A 128 -35.43 -17.61 13.48
C GLY A 128 -35.54 -16.78 12.19
N GLN A 129 -36.21 -15.63 12.27
CA GLN A 129 -36.31 -14.70 11.15
C GLN A 129 -34.97 -14.06 10.80
N LEU A 130 -34.14 -13.70 11.79
CA LEU A 130 -32.78 -13.20 11.57
C LEU A 130 -31.90 -14.25 10.89
N ALA A 131 -31.94 -15.51 11.36
CA ALA A 131 -31.20 -16.61 10.74
C ALA A 131 -31.60 -16.82 9.28
N GLN A 132 -32.91 -16.77 8.98
CA GLN A 132 -33.40 -16.87 7.60
C GLN A 132 -32.94 -15.69 6.75
N ALA A 133 -32.99 -14.46 7.28
CA ALA A 133 -32.52 -13.28 6.58
C ALA A 133 -31.02 -13.35 6.25
N ILE A 134 -30.20 -13.92 7.15
CA ILE A 134 -28.77 -14.18 6.89
C ILE A 134 -28.61 -15.20 5.76
N VAL A 135 -29.38 -16.30 5.76
CA VAL A 135 -29.32 -17.32 4.71
C VAL A 135 -29.73 -16.74 3.35
N ASP A 136 -30.79 -15.94 3.31
CA ASP A 136 -31.28 -15.31 2.09
C ASP A 136 -30.26 -14.27 1.56
N ALA A 137 -29.72 -13.43 2.44
CA ALA A 137 -28.66 -12.50 2.08
C ALA A 137 -27.40 -13.21 1.57
N ALA A 138 -27.02 -14.34 2.17
CA ALA A 138 -25.89 -15.14 1.73
C ALA A 138 -26.12 -15.77 0.35
N ARG A 139 -27.34 -16.21 0.03
CA ARG A 139 -27.70 -16.74 -1.29
C ARG A 139 -27.63 -15.70 -2.40
N GLU A 140 -27.82 -14.42 -2.08
CA GLU A 140 -27.72 -13.32 -3.03
C GLU A 140 -26.26 -12.87 -3.31
N LEU A 141 -25.26 -13.46 -2.64
CA LEU A 141 -23.86 -13.11 -2.84
C LEU A 141 -23.33 -13.67 -4.16
N PRO A 142 -22.58 -12.89 -4.96
CA PRO A 142 -22.00 -13.36 -6.22
C PRO A 142 -21.07 -14.58 -6.07
N SER A 143 -20.51 -14.80 -4.88
CA SER A 143 -19.64 -15.94 -4.58
C SER A 143 -20.38 -17.29 -4.59
N VAL A 144 -21.70 -17.31 -4.38
CA VAL A 144 -22.50 -18.54 -4.38
C VAL A 144 -22.68 -19.10 -5.78
N ASP A 145 -22.80 -18.24 -6.79
CA ASP A 145 -22.96 -18.63 -8.20
C ASP A 145 -21.61 -18.93 -8.89
N CYS A 146 -20.49 -18.80 -8.17
CA CYS A 146 -19.16 -19.00 -8.72
C CYS A 146 -18.88 -20.49 -8.96
N THR A 147 -18.67 -20.86 -10.22
CA THR A 147 -18.25 -22.22 -10.60
C THR A 147 -16.76 -22.41 -10.31
N ILE A 148 -16.44 -23.29 -9.37
CA ILE A 148 -15.07 -23.63 -8.99
C ILE A 148 -14.68 -25.05 -9.43
N PRO A 149 -13.43 -25.28 -9.86
CA PRO A 149 -12.99 -26.63 -10.24
C PRO A 149 -13.07 -27.62 -9.08
N VAL A 150 -13.52 -28.85 -9.36
CA VAL A 150 -13.61 -29.93 -8.36
C VAL A 150 -12.26 -30.22 -7.66
N PRO A 151 -11.10 -30.19 -8.34
CA PRO A 151 -9.81 -30.33 -7.67
C PRO A 151 -9.54 -29.26 -6.61
N TRP A 152 -9.97 -28.01 -6.83
CA TRP A 152 -9.81 -26.92 -5.86
C TRP A 152 -10.63 -27.20 -4.59
N LEU A 153 -11.87 -27.68 -4.77
CA LEU A 153 -12.70 -28.12 -3.65
C LEU A 153 -12.07 -29.26 -2.85
N ARG A 154 -11.46 -30.24 -3.51
CA ARG A 154 -10.74 -31.33 -2.84
C ARG A 154 -9.56 -30.82 -2.02
N VAL A 155 -8.79 -29.87 -2.57
CA VAL A 155 -7.71 -29.21 -1.82
C VAL A 155 -8.27 -28.50 -0.59
N HIS A 156 -9.32 -27.70 -0.76
CA HIS A 156 -9.97 -27.01 0.35
C HIS A 156 -10.45 -27.98 1.44
N CYS A 157 -11.07 -29.10 1.09
CA CYS A 157 -11.47 -30.14 2.04
C CYS A 157 -10.27 -30.71 2.82
N GLU A 158 -9.15 -30.98 2.16
CA GLU A 158 -7.93 -31.46 2.84
C GLU A 158 -7.32 -30.38 3.74
N LEU A 159 -7.26 -29.13 3.30
CA LEU A 159 -6.81 -28.01 4.13
C LEU A 159 -7.70 -27.83 5.37
N ARG A 160 -9.03 -27.98 5.21
CA ARG A 160 -9.97 -27.91 6.33
C ARG A 160 -9.77 -29.07 7.30
N ARG A 161 -9.53 -30.29 6.79
CA ARG A 161 -9.21 -31.46 7.62
C ARG A 161 -7.96 -31.22 8.48
N ARG A 162 -6.92 -30.61 7.89
CA ARG A 162 -5.69 -30.22 8.63
C ARG A 162 -5.97 -29.17 9.71
N LEU A 163 -6.84 -28.21 9.41
CA LEU A 163 -7.28 -27.21 10.39
C LEU A 163 -7.99 -27.87 11.58
N ASP A 164 -8.87 -28.84 11.32
CA ASP A 164 -9.58 -29.60 12.36
C ASP A 164 -8.62 -30.48 13.19
N GLU A 165 -7.49 -30.92 12.63
CA GLU A 165 -6.38 -31.57 13.34
C GLU A 165 -5.52 -30.60 14.18
N GLY A 166 -5.84 -29.30 14.16
CA GLY A 166 -5.13 -28.25 14.91
C GLY A 166 -4.02 -27.56 14.14
N VAL A 167 -3.82 -27.86 12.85
CA VAL A 167 -2.81 -27.20 12.02
C VAL A 167 -3.33 -25.85 11.54
N ARG A 168 -2.79 -24.75 12.11
CA ARG A 168 -3.23 -23.38 11.80
C ARG A 168 -2.57 -22.78 10.55
N ARG A 169 -1.42 -23.31 10.14
CA ARG A 169 -0.60 -22.80 9.02
C ARG A 169 0.17 -23.92 8.34
N LEU A 170 0.49 -23.73 7.07
CA LEU A 170 1.32 -24.63 6.27
C LEU A 170 2.31 -23.83 5.42
N PRO A 171 3.52 -24.35 5.19
CA PRO A 171 4.41 -23.78 4.20
C PRO A 171 3.93 -24.11 2.77
N LEU A 172 4.18 -23.22 1.82
CA LEU A 172 3.66 -23.33 0.44
C LEU A 172 4.00 -24.66 -0.23
N HIS A 173 5.22 -25.18 -0.01
CA HIS A 173 5.63 -26.47 -0.58
C HIS A 173 4.78 -27.66 -0.12
N GLN A 174 4.22 -27.62 1.10
CA GLN A 174 3.31 -28.66 1.59
C GLN A 174 1.95 -28.54 0.92
N VAL A 175 1.43 -27.32 0.77
CA VAL A 175 0.18 -27.06 0.06
C VAL A 175 0.30 -27.50 -1.41
N ARG A 176 1.45 -27.25 -2.04
CA ARG A 176 1.75 -27.75 -3.39
C ARG A 176 1.69 -29.28 -3.47
N SER A 177 2.19 -29.98 -2.45
CA SER A 177 2.11 -31.45 -2.41
C SER A 177 0.67 -31.94 -2.28
N ILE A 178 -0.15 -31.26 -1.46
CA ILE A 178 -1.59 -31.56 -1.31
C ILE A 178 -2.31 -31.31 -2.63
N ALA A 179 -2.06 -30.18 -3.29
CA ALA A 179 -2.64 -29.85 -4.58
C ALA A 179 -2.38 -30.92 -5.66
N LYS A 180 -1.14 -31.42 -5.74
CA LYS A 180 -0.78 -32.54 -6.63
C LYS A 180 -1.58 -33.81 -6.31
N GLN A 181 -1.74 -34.16 -5.03
CA GLN A 181 -2.49 -35.33 -4.61
C GLN A 181 -4.00 -35.20 -4.90
N CYS A 182 -4.52 -33.97 -4.87
CA CYS A 182 -5.92 -33.67 -5.15
C CYS A 182 -6.25 -33.59 -6.66
N GLY A 183 -5.25 -33.68 -7.54
CA GLY A 183 -5.42 -33.73 -8.99
C GLY A 183 -5.10 -32.44 -9.74
N LEU A 184 -4.32 -31.51 -9.17
CA LEU A 184 -3.73 -30.39 -9.92
C LEU A 184 -2.39 -30.79 -10.56
N PRO A 185 -2.00 -30.21 -11.72
CA PRO A 185 -2.73 -29.20 -12.49
C PRO A 185 -3.76 -29.77 -13.47
N HIS A 186 -4.68 -28.92 -13.93
CA HIS A 186 -5.52 -29.18 -15.09
C HIS A 186 -4.72 -29.13 -16.40
N ASP A 187 -5.20 -29.85 -17.41
CA ASP A 187 -4.59 -29.90 -18.73
C ASP A 187 -4.41 -28.49 -19.33
N GLY A 188 -3.20 -28.19 -19.80
CA GLY A 188 -2.86 -26.91 -20.41
C GLY A 188 -2.37 -25.82 -19.44
N LEU A 189 -2.45 -26.04 -18.12
CA LEU A 189 -1.89 -25.13 -17.10
C LEU A 189 -0.66 -25.72 -16.42
N SER A 190 0.23 -24.85 -15.97
CA SER A 190 1.30 -25.26 -15.06
C SER A 190 0.78 -25.29 -13.62
N LEU A 191 1.31 -26.19 -12.80
CA LEU A 191 0.93 -26.32 -11.40
C LEU A 191 1.08 -25.01 -10.62
N GLU A 192 2.14 -24.23 -10.89
CA GLU A 192 2.39 -22.99 -10.15
C GLU A 192 1.32 -21.94 -10.43
N VAL A 193 1.02 -21.71 -11.72
CA VAL A 193 0.02 -20.74 -12.14
C VAL A 193 -1.36 -21.09 -11.57
N GLU A 194 -1.73 -22.37 -11.62
CA GLU A 194 -3.03 -22.79 -11.09
C GLU A 194 -3.09 -22.75 -9.55
N LEU A 195 -2.01 -23.15 -8.88
CA LEU A 195 -1.91 -23.10 -7.42
C LEU A 195 -2.03 -21.66 -6.91
N GLU A 196 -1.32 -20.71 -7.53
CA GLU A 196 -1.37 -19.29 -7.20
C GLU A 196 -2.78 -18.72 -7.41
N ALA A 197 -3.41 -19.05 -8.55
CA ALA A 197 -4.78 -18.62 -8.84
C ALA A 197 -5.78 -19.18 -7.80
N MET A 198 -5.64 -20.45 -7.42
CA MET A 198 -6.48 -21.08 -6.39
C MET A 198 -6.28 -20.42 -5.02
N LEU A 199 -5.02 -20.18 -4.60
CA LEU A 199 -4.72 -19.53 -3.32
C LEU A 199 -5.21 -18.09 -3.29
N ALA A 200 -5.03 -17.33 -4.37
CA ALA A 200 -5.55 -15.97 -4.49
C ALA A 200 -7.08 -15.95 -4.41
N HIS A 201 -7.75 -16.91 -5.05
CA HIS A 201 -9.20 -17.05 -4.98
C HIS A 201 -9.68 -17.35 -3.54
N PHE A 202 -9.09 -18.34 -2.87
CA PHE A 202 -9.45 -18.65 -1.47
C PHE A 202 -9.11 -17.52 -0.50
N HIS A 203 -8.04 -16.77 -0.77
CA HIS A 203 -7.72 -15.56 -0.03
C HIS A 203 -8.80 -14.48 -0.19
N SER A 204 -9.29 -14.27 -1.42
CA SER A 204 -10.36 -13.31 -1.70
C SER A 204 -11.68 -13.65 -1.00
N LEU A 205 -11.94 -14.93 -0.75
CA LEU A 205 -13.10 -15.42 0.00
C LEU A 205 -12.89 -15.36 1.53
N GLY A 206 -11.68 -15.06 2.01
CA GLY A 206 -11.33 -15.04 3.43
C GLY A 206 -11.27 -16.43 4.08
N VAL A 207 -11.27 -17.51 3.29
CA VAL A 207 -11.23 -18.89 3.77
C VAL A 207 -9.84 -19.27 4.24
N ILE A 208 -8.82 -18.79 3.52
CA ILE A 208 -7.41 -18.87 3.91
C ILE A 208 -6.80 -17.49 3.81
N PHE A 209 -5.58 -17.35 4.34
CA PHE A 209 -4.79 -16.15 4.15
C PHE A 209 -3.48 -16.49 3.45
N TRP A 210 -3.25 -15.87 2.29
CA TRP A 210 -2.03 -16.00 1.49
C TRP A 210 -1.77 -14.69 0.75
N LEU A 211 -0.50 -14.29 0.69
CA LEU A 211 -0.06 -13.10 -0.02
C LEU A 211 0.99 -13.49 -1.06
N GLU A 212 0.85 -12.96 -2.27
CA GLU A 212 1.80 -13.22 -3.37
C GLU A 212 3.17 -12.56 -3.14
N ALA A 213 3.27 -11.61 -2.21
CA ALA A 213 4.50 -10.88 -1.93
C ALA A 213 5.65 -11.82 -1.52
N SER A 214 6.83 -11.57 -2.08
CA SER A 214 7.99 -12.50 -2.09
C SER A 214 8.37 -13.11 -0.74
N HIS A 215 8.17 -12.40 0.38
CA HIS A 215 8.56 -12.84 1.72
C HIS A 215 7.43 -13.48 2.54
N THR A 216 6.17 -13.25 2.16
CA THR A 216 4.98 -13.83 2.81
C THR A 216 4.40 -15.00 2.01
N ARG A 217 4.82 -15.15 0.75
CA ARG A 217 4.42 -16.20 -0.19
C ARG A 217 4.59 -17.62 0.34
N GLU A 218 5.63 -17.87 1.13
CA GLU A 218 5.90 -19.21 1.69
C GLU A 218 4.96 -19.57 2.85
N LEU A 219 4.25 -18.60 3.44
CA LEU A 219 3.31 -18.83 4.55
C LEU A 219 1.88 -18.89 4.02
N VAL A 220 1.25 -20.06 4.12
CA VAL A 220 -0.19 -20.23 3.90
C VAL A 220 -0.87 -20.41 5.26
N VAL A 221 -1.69 -19.44 5.64
CA VAL A 221 -2.42 -19.46 6.91
C VAL A 221 -3.80 -20.07 6.67
N LEU A 222 -4.10 -21.16 7.37
CA LEU A 222 -5.39 -21.86 7.29
C LEU A 222 -6.42 -21.28 8.26
N ASP A 223 -5.94 -20.74 9.38
CA ASP A 223 -6.78 -20.07 10.37
C ASP A 223 -6.47 -18.58 10.43
N VAL A 224 -7.37 -17.76 9.86
CA VAL A 224 -7.24 -16.30 9.91
C VAL A 224 -7.29 -15.77 11.35
N GLN A 225 -8.00 -16.45 12.26
CA GLN A 225 -8.05 -16.03 13.66
C GLN A 225 -6.69 -16.12 14.34
N TRP A 226 -5.90 -17.16 14.03
CA TRP A 226 -4.53 -17.30 14.54
C TRP A 226 -3.64 -16.11 14.13
N LEU A 227 -3.79 -15.61 12.89
CA LEU A 227 -3.07 -14.44 12.41
C LEU A 227 -3.51 -13.16 13.16
N LEU A 228 -4.82 -13.00 13.36
CA LEU A 228 -5.37 -11.86 14.10
C LEU A 228 -4.91 -11.87 15.56
N ASP A 229 -4.95 -13.02 16.22
CA ASP A 229 -4.49 -13.18 17.61
C ASP A 229 -3.02 -12.77 17.75
N ALA A 230 -2.16 -13.15 16.79
CA ALA A 230 -0.76 -12.73 16.77
C ALA A 230 -0.59 -11.20 16.70
N MET A 231 -1.40 -10.53 15.86
CA MET A 231 -1.40 -9.08 15.73
C MET A 231 -1.98 -8.39 16.97
N THR A 232 -3.06 -8.93 17.55
CA THR A 232 -3.72 -8.38 18.74
C THR A 232 -2.85 -8.49 20.00
N CYS A 233 -1.95 -9.48 20.08
CA CYS A 233 -0.94 -9.50 21.15
C CYS A 233 -0.10 -8.22 21.18
N LEU A 234 0.18 -7.63 20.01
CA LEU A 234 1.02 -6.44 19.83
C LEU A 234 0.20 -5.14 19.76
N ILE A 235 -0.94 -5.15 19.07
CA ILE A 235 -1.76 -3.97 18.79
C ILE A 235 -3.07 -4.07 19.57
N ARG A 236 -3.08 -3.46 20.76
CA ARG A 236 -4.25 -3.37 21.64
C ARG A 236 -4.07 -2.25 22.65
N ASN A 237 -5.17 -1.91 23.33
CA ASN A 237 -5.09 -1.13 24.55
C ASN A 237 -4.63 -2.05 25.70
N PHE A 238 -3.36 -1.91 26.12
CA PHE A 238 -2.76 -2.74 27.17
C PHE A 238 -3.42 -2.55 28.55
N ASP A 239 -4.04 -1.40 28.80
CA ASP A 239 -4.73 -1.12 30.07
C ASP A 239 -6.09 -1.83 30.14
N LEU A 240 -6.83 -1.88 29.03
CA LEU A 240 -8.16 -2.49 28.96
C LEU A 240 -8.13 -3.99 28.70
N HIS A 241 -7.10 -4.49 28.03
CA HIS A 241 -7.00 -5.87 27.58
C HIS A 241 -5.65 -6.49 27.95
N PRO A 242 -5.32 -6.70 29.24
CA PRO A 242 -4.06 -7.31 29.65
C PRO A 242 -3.99 -8.80 29.27
N MET A 243 -2.79 -9.28 28.94
CA MET A 243 -2.48 -10.68 28.65
C MET A 243 -1.37 -11.20 29.58
N PRO A 244 -1.28 -12.51 29.80
CA PRO A 244 -0.31 -13.11 30.73
C PRO A 244 1.16 -12.79 30.42
N GLY A 245 1.51 -12.51 29.15
CA GLY A 245 2.87 -12.15 28.73
C GLY A 245 3.31 -10.76 29.18
N ASP A 246 2.35 -9.85 29.43
CA ASP A 246 2.60 -8.42 29.64
C ASP A 246 3.35 -8.15 30.94
N THR A 247 2.92 -8.81 32.04
CA THR A 247 3.57 -8.68 33.34
C THR A 247 5.02 -9.18 33.33
N ARG A 248 5.32 -10.20 32.52
CA ARG A 248 6.68 -10.72 32.37
C ARG A 248 7.54 -9.75 31.55
N ALA A 249 6.99 -9.23 30.45
CA ALA A 249 7.66 -8.22 29.63
C ALA A 249 7.98 -6.96 30.44
N GLN A 250 7.01 -6.45 31.20
CA GLN A 250 7.17 -5.27 32.04
C GLN A 250 8.26 -5.43 33.11
N ARG A 251 8.35 -6.61 33.75
CA ARG A 251 9.38 -6.88 34.78
C ARG A 251 10.77 -7.09 34.18
N ALA A 252 10.85 -7.71 33.01
CA ALA A 252 12.13 -8.07 32.40
C ALA A 252 12.74 -6.93 31.56
N MET A 253 11.90 -6.09 30.95
CA MET A 253 12.29 -5.03 30.01
C MET A 253 11.42 -3.78 30.22
N GLU A 254 11.51 -3.17 31.40
CA GLU A 254 10.67 -2.04 31.81
C GLU A 254 10.81 -0.83 30.86
N THR A 255 12.04 -0.48 30.48
CA THR A 255 12.34 0.65 29.60
C THR A 255 11.71 0.50 28.21
N GLU A 256 11.85 -0.68 27.61
CA GLU A 256 11.33 -1.00 26.30
C GLU A 256 9.81 -1.13 26.33
N TRP A 257 9.25 -1.65 27.42
CA TRP A 257 7.80 -1.66 27.66
C TRP A 257 7.21 -0.24 27.69
N ILE A 258 7.87 0.68 28.39
CA ILE A 258 7.46 2.08 28.42
C ILE A 258 7.53 2.70 27.03
N SER A 259 8.57 2.40 26.23
CA SER A 259 8.67 2.92 24.85
C SER A 259 7.57 2.39 23.94
N LEU A 260 7.21 1.11 24.08
CA LEU A 260 6.09 0.51 23.35
C LEU A 260 4.76 1.22 23.66
N CYS A 261 4.48 1.48 24.93
CA CYS A 261 3.22 2.09 25.35
C CYS A 261 3.13 3.59 25.07
N ARG A 262 4.25 4.33 25.15
CA ARG A 262 4.25 5.80 25.00
C ARG A 262 4.57 6.27 23.58
N SER A 263 5.55 5.63 22.94
CA SER A 263 6.11 6.05 21.65
C SER A 263 5.77 5.09 20.51
N ALA A 264 5.04 4.00 20.80
CA ALA A 264 4.73 2.94 19.85
C ALA A 264 5.97 2.22 19.28
N GLU A 265 7.08 2.19 20.03
CA GLU A 265 8.33 1.56 19.64
C GLU A 265 8.43 0.12 20.18
N LEU A 266 8.26 -0.85 19.30
CA LEU A 266 8.45 -2.26 19.57
C LEU A 266 9.90 -2.68 19.40
N HIS A 267 10.55 -3.05 20.51
CA HIS A 267 11.87 -3.65 20.51
C HIS A 267 11.80 -5.17 20.24
N ASP A 268 12.74 -5.71 19.47
CA ASP A 268 12.73 -7.14 19.08
C ASP A 268 12.72 -8.10 20.30
N GLY A 269 13.40 -7.71 21.39
CA GLY A 269 13.45 -8.48 22.62
C GLY A 269 12.08 -8.70 23.29
N LEU A 270 11.15 -7.73 23.15
CA LEU A 270 9.80 -7.82 23.73
C LEU A 270 8.97 -8.91 23.07
N LEU A 271 9.23 -9.23 21.79
CA LEU A 271 8.52 -10.30 21.07
C LEU A 271 8.69 -11.65 21.75
N ARG A 272 9.81 -11.89 22.44
CA ARG A 272 10.04 -13.15 23.18
C ARG A 272 9.04 -13.34 24.32
N TYR A 273 8.50 -12.26 24.87
CA TYR A 273 7.52 -12.28 25.94
C TYR A 273 6.09 -12.16 25.41
N LEU A 274 5.85 -11.27 24.45
CA LEU A 274 4.54 -11.04 23.85
C LEU A 274 4.07 -12.21 23.00
N TRP A 275 4.99 -12.89 22.30
CA TRP A 275 4.74 -14.12 21.53
C TRP A 275 5.34 -15.36 22.22
N ALA A 276 5.39 -15.38 23.56
CA ALA A 276 6.01 -16.48 24.31
C ALA A 276 5.40 -17.88 24.04
N ASN A 277 4.21 -17.96 23.43
CA ASN A 277 3.64 -19.21 22.96
C ASN A 277 4.39 -19.72 21.72
N LYS A 278 4.79 -21.00 21.74
CA LYS A 278 5.49 -21.68 20.63
C LYS A 278 4.76 -21.59 19.29
N GLU A 279 3.47 -21.26 19.28
CA GLU A 279 2.64 -21.15 18.08
C GLU A 279 3.10 -20.05 17.11
N PHE A 280 3.66 -18.93 17.60
CA PHE A 280 4.03 -17.78 16.75
C PHE A 280 5.53 -17.68 16.46
N ALA A 281 6.37 -18.22 17.34
CA ALA A 281 7.83 -18.08 17.28
C ALA A 281 8.42 -18.54 15.93
N ASP A 282 7.97 -19.69 15.43
CA ASP A 282 8.42 -20.29 14.17
C ASP A 282 7.98 -19.50 12.92
N SER A 283 7.03 -18.56 13.05
CA SER A 283 6.54 -17.70 11.94
C SER A 283 6.87 -16.22 12.13
N LYS A 284 7.73 -15.89 13.10
CA LYS A 284 8.02 -14.51 13.50
C LYS A 284 8.24 -13.59 12.30
N LEU A 285 9.13 -13.98 11.39
CA LEU A 285 9.48 -13.20 10.21
C LEU A 285 8.30 -13.00 9.26
N SER A 286 7.60 -14.07 8.90
CA SER A 286 6.45 -14.00 8.00
C SER A 286 5.30 -13.17 8.59
N LEU A 287 5.10 -13.22 9.92
CA LEU A 287 4.12 -12.40 10.62
C LEU A 287 4.48 -10.91 10.58
N LEU A 288 5.74 -10.56 10.90
CA LEU A 288 6.21 -9.18 10.84
C LEU A 288 6.13 -8.61 9.42
N SER A 289 6.55 -9.36 8.41
CA SER A 289 6.40 -8.96 7.01
C SER A 289 4.94 -8.81 6.58
N THR A 290 4.04 -9.62 7.14
CA THR A 290 2.59 -9.46 6.91
C THR A 290 2.07 -8.16 7.53
N MET A 291 2.47 -7.86 8.78
CA MET A 291 2.10 -6.61 9.46
C MET A 291 2.64 -5.37 8.72
N GLU A 292 3.87 -5.44 8.22
CA GLU A 292 4.49 -4.40 7.40
C GLU A 292 3.72 -4.20 6.08
N HIS A 293 3.34 -5.30 5.40
CA HIS A 293 2.53 -5.23 4.18
C HIS A 293 1.19 -4.51 4.40
N PHE A 294 0.55 -4.69 5.57
CA PHE A 294 -0.70 -4.00 5.92
C PHE A 294 -0.51 -2.58 6.46
N GLY A 295 0.72 -2.08 6.56
CA GLY A 295 1.04 -0.77 7.12
C GLY A 295 0.74 -0.67 8.62
N LEU A 296 0.78 -1.80 9.33
CA LEU A 296 0.61 -1.86 10.79
C LEU A 296 1.93 -1.72 11.54
N LEU A 297 3.04 -2.01 10.86
CA LEU A 297 4.38 -2.01 11.39
C LEU A 297 5.32 -1.33 10.40
N VAL A 298 6.30 -0.61 10.91
CA VAL A 298 7.40 -0.03 10.12
C VAL A 298 8.71 -0.43 10.78
N SER A 299 9.57 -1.15 10.06
CA SER A 299 10.91 -1.44 10.55
C SER A 299 11.79 -0.20 10.47
N VAL A 300 12.51 0.12 11.54
CA VAL A 300 13.51 1.19 11.53
C VAL A 300 14.82 0.59 11.03
N PRO A 301 15.33 1.00 9.85
CA PRO A 301 16.57 0.44 9.32
C PRO A 301 17.73 0.60 10.31
N GLY A 302 18.58 -0.41 10.47
CA GLY A 302 19.77 -0.34 11.33
C GLY A 302 19.51 -0.31 12.84
N ARG A 303 18.26 -0.25 13.30
CA ARG A 303 17.91 -0.38 14.72
C ARG A 303 17.09 -1.66 14.94
N PRO A 304 17.28 -2.39 16.05
CA PRO A 304 16.44 -3.55 16.39
C PRO A 304 15.07 -3.12 16.95
N VAL A 305 14.49 -2.08 16.36
CA VAL A 305 13.26 -1.41 16.78
C VAL A 305 12.32 -1.30 15.59
N MET A 306 11.05 -1.52 15.85
CA MET A 306 9.96 -1.39 14.88
C MET A 306 8.94 -0.42 15.46
N ILE A 307 8.30 0.36 14.62
CA ILE A 307 7.25 1.30 15.02
C ILE A 307 5.90 0.66 14.71
N LEU A 308 4.96 0.76 15.64
CA LEU A 308 3.57 0.31 15.49
C LEU A 308 2.63 1.52 15.45
N PRO A 309 2.48 2.23 14.31
CA PRO A 309 1.68 3.46 14.23
C PRO A 309 0.25 3.35 14.82
N PRO A 310 -0.48 2.22 14.70
CA PRO A 310 -1.79 2.09 15.34
C PRO A 310 -1.79 2.24 16.87
N LEU A 311 -0.68 1.95 17.55
CA LEU A 311 -0.57 2.14 19.01
C LEU A 311 -0.54 3.61 19.42
N LEU A 312 -0.15 4.52 18.51
CA LEU A 312 -0.19 5.96 18.76
C LEU A 312 -1.60 6.45 19.10
N ALA A 313 -2.64 5.73 18.68
CA ALA A 313 -4.03 6.01 19.05
C ALA A 313 -4.28 5.95 20.58
N PHE A 314 -3.47 5.19 21.30
CA PHE A 314 -3.55 4.98 22.74
C PHE A 314 -2.47 5.77 23.53
N GLY A 315 -1.54 6.42 22.82
CA GLY A 315 -0.46 7.20 23.44
C GLY A 315 -0.94 8.46 24.18
N GLY A 316 -0.06 8.98 25.03
CA GLY A 316 -0.28 10.22 25.81
C GLY A 316 -0.40 11.48 24.95
N ALA A 317 -0.68 12.62 25.58
CA ALA A 317 -0.88 13.90 24.91
C ALA A 317 0.30 14.28 23.98
N ASP A 318 -0.02 14.94 22.85
CA ASP A 318 0.97 15.39 21.85
C ASP A 318 1.98 16.36 22.48
N ALA A 319 3.14 15.85 22.90
CA ALA A 319 4.26 16.64 23.40
C ALA A 319 5.10 17.27 22.27
N LEU A 320 4.51 17.43 21.08
CA LEU A 320 5.22 17.95 19.91
C LEU A 320 5.35 19.47 20.00
N PRO A 321 6.54 20.04 19.70
CA PRO A 321 6.77 21.47 19.85
C PRO A 321 5.78 22.29 19.02
N PRO A 322 5.34 23.47 19.54
CA PRO A 322 4.44 24.36 18.83
C PRO A 322 5.07 24.85 17.52
N MET A 323 4.25 25.03 16.49
CA MET A 323 4.70 25.43 15.15
C MET A 323 4.96 26.94 15.13
N ALA A 324 6.17 27.35 14.75
CA ALA A 324 6.65 28.71 14.94
C ALA A 324 6.45 29.68 13.75
N HIS A 325 5.94 29.23 12.59
CA HIS A 325 5.89 30.08 11.38
C HIS A 325 4.65 29.85 10.51
N THR A 326 4.33 30.86 9.70
CA THR A 326 3.36 30.80 8.60
C THR A 326 3.90 29.88 7.51
N LEU A 327 3.35 28.68 7.41
CA LEU A 327 3.80 27.62 6.51
C LEU A 327 2.78 27.41 5.40
N SER A 328 3.19 26.83 4.27
CA SER A 328 2.25 26.43 3.21
C SER A 328 1.45 25.22 3.69
N GLU A 329 0.11 25.31 3.63
CA GLU A 329 -0.80 24.28 4.11
C GLU A 329 -1.61 23.64 2.98
N CYS A 330 -1.81 22.34 3.09
CA CYS A 330 -2.71 21.55 2.27
C CYS A 330 -3.59 20.69 3.17
N TYR A 331 -4.81 20.41 2.71
CA TYR A 331 -5.81 19.66 3.44
C TYR A 331 -6.20 18.43 2.62
N MET A 332 -5.99 17.26 3.21
CA MET A 332 -6.42 15.98 2.64
C MET A 332 -7.82 15.67 3.17
N HIS A 333 -8.84 15.86 2.35
CA HIS A 333 -10.23 15.59 2.70
C HIS A 333 -10.65 14.19 2.26
N PHE A 334 -11.33 13.47 3.16
CA PHE A 334 -11.78 12.10 2.92
C PHE A 334 -13.31 12.00 2.90
N SER A 335 -13.84 11.34 1.89
CA SER A 335 -15.27 11.16 1.68
C SER A 335 -15.62 9.81 1.08
N LEU A 336 -16.88 9.41 1.17
CA LEU A 336 -17.39 8.24 0.47
C LEU A 336 -17.71 8.58 -0.99
N ALA A 337 -17.54 7.63 -1.90
CA ALA A 337 -17.59 7.86 -3.35
C ALA A 337 -18.87 8.53 -3.89
N GLU A 338 -20.03 8.25 -3.29
CA GLU A 338 -21.33 8.81 -3.73
C GLU A 338 -21.63 10.19 -3.11
N GLN A 339 -20.84 10.64 -2.14
CA GLN A 339 -21.04 11.96 -1.53
C GLN A 339 -20.62 13.05 -2.51
N ARG A 340 -21.53 13.99 -2.75
CA ARG A 340 -21.28 15.13 -3.63
C ARG A 340 -20.68 16.28 -2.86
N PHE A 341 -19.64 16.85 -3.45
CA PHE A 341 -18.95 18.03 -2.96
C PHE A 341 -18.80 19.04 -4.10
N PRO A 342 -18.53 20.32 -3.80
CA PRO A 342 -18.19 21.28 -4.83
C PRO A 342 -17.01 20.81 -5.67
N ASP A 343 -17.07 21.06 -6.98
CA ASP A 343 -15.99 20.63 -7.88
C ASP A 343 -14.69 21.41 -7.59
N LEU A 344 -14.77 22.72 -7.37
CA LEU A 344 -13.59 23.58 -7.25
C LEU A 344 -13.50 24.36 -5.93
N LEU A 345 -14.50 25.19 -5.60
CA LEU A 345 -14.45 26.09 -4.44
C LEU A 345 -15.14 25.51 -3.23
N TRP A 346 -14.42 25.47 -2.11
CA TRP A 346 -14.86 24.88 -0.85
C TRP A 346 -14.86 25.92 0.27
N SER A 347 -15.90 25.87 1.09
CA SER A 347 -16.04 26.60 2.36
C SER A 347 -15.89 25.66 3.57
N PRO A 348 -15.71 26.18 4.81
CA PRO A 348 -15.45 25.35 5.99
C PRO A 348 -16.58 24.41 6.36
N GLU A 349 -17.84 24.70 6.02
CA GLU A 349 -18.94 23.75 6.27
C GLU A 349 -18.74 22.42 5.55
N HIS A 350 -18.06 22.39 4.41
CA HIS A 350 -17.74 21.16 3.69
C HIS A 350 -16.69 20.31 4.41
N PHE A 351 -15.92 20.87 5.35
CA PHE A 351 -14.99 20.09 6.17
C PHE A 351 -15.69 19.35 7.31
N ALA A 352 -16.96 19.65 7.59
CA ALA A 352 -17.74 18.88 8.56
C ALA A 352 -18.31 17.58 7.97
N THR A 353 -18.40 17.49 6.63
CA THR A 353 -19.00 16.36 5.92
C THR A 353 -17.94 15.46 5.30
N GLY A 354 -18.13 14.14 5.40
CA GLY A 354 -17.20 13.12 4.90
C GLY A 354 -16.93 12.04 5.94
N PHE A 355 -15.89 11.23 5.70
CA PHE A 355 -15.49 10.18 6.62
C PHE A 355 -14.00 9.84 6.47
N LEU A 356 -13.26 9.87 7.59
CA LEU A 356 -11.86 9.47 7.65
C LEU A 356 -11.71 8.28 8.62
N PRO A 357 -11.48 7.06 8.10
CA PRO A 357 -11.13 5.93 8.96
C PRO A 357 -9.80 6.18 9.66
N LYS A 358 -9.75 5.99 10.98
CA LYS A 358 -8.48 6.07 11.75
C LYS A 358 -7.40 5.16 11.18
N ALA A 359 -7.78 3.98 10.70
CA ALA A 359 -6.87 3.04 10.04
C ALA A 359 -6.23 3.62 8.78
N ALA A 360 -6.95 4.46 8.01
CA ALA A 360 -6.39 5.12 6.83
C ALA A 360 -5.32 6.15 7.24
N PHE A 361 -5.59 6.95 8.27
CA PHE A 361 -4.61 7.88 8.84
C PHE A 361 -3.33 7.17 9.27
N TYR A 362 -3.42 6.17 10.15
CA TYR A 362 -2.21 5.49 10.66
C TYR A 362 -1.45 4.74 9.57
N ARG A 363 -2.11 4.25 8.52
CA ARG A 363 -1.44 3.65 7.36
C ARG A 363 -0.71 4.68 6.49
N ILE A 364 -1.29 5.86 6.28
CA ILE A 364 -0.62 6.98 5.59
C ILE A 364 0.60 7.41 6.40
N VAL A 365 0.47 7.51 7.72
CA VAL A 365 1.58 7.79 8.64
C VAL A 365 2.65 6.71 8.55
N ALA A 366 2.28 5.42 8.62
CA ALA A 366 3.20 4.30 8.49
C ALA A 366 4.00 4.35 7.18
N ALA A 367 3.31 4.52 6.06
CA ALA A 367 3.95 4.63 4.75
C ALA A 367 4.85 5.87 4.63
N SER A 368 4.47 6.98 5.27
CA SER A 368 5.28 8.20 5.30
C SER A 368 6.52 8.05 6.17
N ILE A 369 6.43 7.35 7.30
CA ILE A 369 7.59 7.01 8.16
C ILE A 369 8.54 6.08 7.42
N GLY A 370 8.03 5.02 6.79
CA GLY A 370 8.85 4.10 6.00
C GLY A 370 9.59 4.84 4.88
N TRP A 371 8.89 5.76 4.20
CA TRP A 371 9.52 6.61 3.18
C TRP A 371 10.56 7.56 3.77
N CYS A 372 10.29 8.14 4.93
CA CYS A 372 11.21 9.02 5.64
C CYS A 372 12.53 8.32 5.95
N TYR A 373 12.50 7.10 6.50
CA TYR A 373 13.72 6.35 6.78
C TYR A 373 14.46 5.92 5.52
N ASN A 374 13.73 5.62 4.45
CA ASN A 374 14.35 5.25 3.17
C ASN A 374 15.03 6.45 2.50
N THR A 375 14.47 7.66 2.65
CA THR A 375 14.94 8.83 1.90
C THR A 375 15.80 9.78 2.75
N THR A 376 15.51 10.05 4.00
CA THR A 376 16.20 11.10 4.77
C THR A 376 17.19 10.50 5.77
N ALA A 377 18.49 10.62 5.49
CA ALA A 377 19.53 10.20 6.42
C ALA A 377 19.61 11.12 7.64
N GLY A 378 19.67 10.53 8.85
CA GLY A 378 19.87 11.28 10.10
C GLY A 378 18.66 12.08 10.59
N PHE A 379 17.47 11.88 10.01
CA PHE A 379 16.23 12.46 10.50
C PHE A 379 15.39 11.38 11.19
N ASP A 380 15.10 11.59 12.47
CA ASP A 380 14.17 10.75 13.23
C ASP A 380 12.78 11.41 13.25
N PRO A 381 11.74 10.73 12.73
CA PRO A 381 10.38 11.27 12.71
C PRO A 381 9.83 11.41 14.12
N LEU A 382 9.07 12.48 14.36
CA LEU A 382 8.42 12.71 15.65
C LEU A 382 6.96 12.26 15.56
N LEU A 383 6.55 11.37 16.45
CA LEU A 383 5.25 10.72 16.41
C LEU A 383 4.41 11.11 17.62
N GLY A 384 3.15 11.46 17.37
CA GLY A 384 2.13 11.75 18.35
C GLY A 384 0.82 11.07 17.97
N ARG A 385 -0.20 11.25 18.81
CA ARG A 385 -1.51 10.62 18.66
C ARG A 385 -2.24 11.14 17.44
N ASN A 386 -2.25 12.46 17.28
CA ASN A 386 -2.95 13.17 16.21
C ASN A 386 -2.01 13.97 15.32
N ARG A 387 -0.69 13.93 15.57
CA ARG A 387 0.29 14.68 14.79
C ARG A 387 1.55 13.86 14.57
N CYS A 388 2.16 13.98 13.40
CA CYS A 388 3.48 13.44 13.15
C CYS A 388 4.30 14.35 12.23
N ASP A 389 5.62 14.37 12.45
CA ASP A 389 6.58 15.12 11.65
C ASP A 389 7.47 14.13 10.89
N VAL A 390 7.51 14.25 9.57
CA VAL A 390 8.29 13.40 8.68
C VAL A 390 9.08 14.22 7.66
N ALA A 391 10.05 13.59 7.00
CA ALA A 391 10.80 14.18 5.91
C ALA A 391 10.73 13.29 4.67
N PHE A 392 10.60 13.92 3.49
CA PHE A 392 10.69 13.26 2.19
C PHE A 392 11.91 13.84 1.46
N GLY A 393 13.03 13.12 1.47
CA GLY A 393 14.31 13.66 0.99
C GLY A 393 14.74 14.89 1.81
N CYS A 394 14.88 16.05 1.16
CA CYS A 394 15.22 17.32 1.83
C CYS A 394 13.98 18.12 2.28
N SER A 395 12.78 17.67 1.94
CA SER A 395 11.51 18.34 2.27
C SER A 395 11.02 17.87 3.64
N ARG A 396 10.52 18.79 4.47
CA ARG A 396 9.98 18.50 5.81
C ARG A 396 8.50 18.86 5.87
N LEU A 397 7.70 17.96 6.43
CA LEU A 397 6.27 18.16 6.56
C LEU A 397 5.73 17.62 7.89
N SER A 398 4.54 18.09 8.24
CA SER A 398 3.78 17.63 9.39
C SER A 398 2.38 17.23 8.98
N PHE A 399 1.91 16.10 9.49
CA PHE A 399 0.51 15.73 9.45
C PHE A 399 -0.15 16.07 10.78
N SER A 400 -1.37 16.58 10.73
CA SER A 400 -2.19 16.86 11.90
C SER A 400 -3.62 16.41 11.60
N LEU A 401 -4.12 15.46 12.38
CA LEU A 401 -5.51 15.03 12.36
C LEU A 401 -6.35 16.08 13.08
N THR A 402 -7.38 16.60 12.41
CA THR A 402 -8.33 17.52 13.04
C THR A 402 -9.45 16.72 13.70
N THR A 403 -9.55 16.79 15.03
CA THR A 403 -10.56 16.05 15.79
C THR A 403 -11.98 16.39 15.30
N GLY A 404 -12.77 15.37 14.97
CA GLY A 404 -14.16 15.54 14.55
C GLY A 404 -14.35 15.94 13.07
N GLN A 405 -13.28 16.06 12.29
CA GLN A 405 -13.37 16.34 10.85
C GLN A 405 -12.68 15.22 10.05
N PRO A 406 -13.20 14.85 8.87
CA PRO A 406 -12.57 13.88 7.97
C PRO A 406 -11.41 14.49 7.17
N VAL A 407 -10.54 15.24 7.85
CA VAL A 407 -9.47 16.01 7.23
C VAL A 407 -8.14 15.75 7.94
N ILE A 408 -7.10 15.49 7.15
CA ILE A 408 -5.71 15.54 7.60
C ILE A 408 -5.11 16.86 7.09
N ARG A 409 -4.70 17.73 8.00
CA ARG A 409 -3.94 18.93 7.67
C ARG A 409 -2.47 18.54 7.45
N VAL A 410 -1.94 18.92 6.30
CA VAL A 410 -0.55 18.77 5.91
C VAL A 410 0.10 20.14 5.89
N THR A 411 1.14 20.31 6.70
CA THR A 411 1.88 21.57 6.74
C THR A 411 3.30 21.37 6.21
N VAL A 412 3.66 22.13 5.19
CA VAL A 412 4.99 22.10 4.55
C VAL A 412 5.93 23.01 5.34
N ARG A 413 6.91 22.43 6.04
CA ARG A 413 7.92 23.16 6.82
C ARG A 413 9.11 23.59 5.98
N GLN A 414 9.52 22.74 5.05
CA GLN A 414 10.68 22.94 4.18
C GLN A 414 10.47 22.19 2.87
N GLY A 415 10.95 22.75 1.76
CA GLY A 415 10.87 22.14 0.44
C GLY A 415 9.72 22.70 -0.41
N LYS A 416 9.53 22.15 -1.60
CA LYS A 416 8.50 22.61 -2.53
C LYS A 416 7.17 21.90 -2.26
N PRO A 417 6.05 22.64 -2.18
CA PRO A 417 4.75 22.04 -1.91
C PRO A 417 4.31 21.00 -2.96
N LEU A 418 4.53 21.26 -4.26
CA LEU A 418 4.20 20.31 -5.34
C LEU A 418 4.88 18.95 -5.17
N GLU A 419 6.18 18.92 -4.85
CA GLU A 419 6.94 17.67 -4.70
C GLU A 419 6.39 16.81 -3.55
N ILE A 420 5.98 17.47 -2.46
CA ILE A 420 5.34 16.82 -1.32
C ILE A 420 3.96 16.27 -1.71
N ILE A 421 3.12 17.06 -2.39
CA ILE A 421 1.80 16.60 -2.83
C ILE A 421 1.92 15.39 -3.76
N ASP A 422 2.80 15.44 -4.75
CA ASP A 422 2.98 14.32 -5.68
C ASP A 422 3.40 13.05 -4.94
N ARG A 423 4.27 13.17 -3.92
CA ARG A 423 4.64 12.02 -3.11
C ARG A 423 3.48 11.52 -2.24
N LEU A 424 2.71 12.43 -1.64
CA LEU A 424 1.52 12.08 -0.86
C LEU A 424 0.45 11.42 -1.71
N ARG A 425 0.28 11.82 -2.97
CA ARG A 425 -0.62 11.17 -3.93
C ARG A 425 -0.21 9.72 -4.15
N LEU A 426 1.08 9.44 -4.37
CA LEU A 426 1.57 8.06 -4.54
C LEU A 426 1.36 7.20 -3.28
N ILE A 427 1.73 7.73 -2.11
CA ILE A 427 1.54 7.05 -0.83
C ILE A 427 0.06 6.78 -0.58
N SER A 428 -0.78 7.80 -0.72
CA SER A 428 -2.21 7.70 -0.46
C SER A 428 -2.89 6.76 -1.44
N ARG A 429 -2.56 6.81 -2.74
CA ARG A 429 -3.09 5.88 -3.74
C ARG A 429 -2.81 4.43 -3.37
N SER A 430 -1.59 4.13 -2.93
CA SER A 430 -1.21 2.78 -2.47
C SER A 430 -2.02 2.35 -1.25
N VAL A 431 -2.12 3.20 -0.23
CA VAL A 431 -2.87 2.92 1.01
C VAL A 431 -4.37 2.77 0.76
N LEU A 432 -4.93 3.63 -0.10
CA LEU A 432 -6.36 3.74 -0.38
C LEU A 432 -6.89 2.62 -1.28
N THR A 433 -6.03 1.87 -1.98
CA THR A 433 -6.44 0.66 -2.72
C THR A 433 -7.22 -0.35 -1.87
N ARG A 434 -7.01 -0.34 -0.56
CA ARG A 434 -7.67 -1.23 0.42
C ARG A 434 -9.04 -0.74 0.88
N PHE A 435 -9.46 0.44 0.44
CA PHE A 435 -10.71 1.09 0.85
C PHE A 435 -11.51 1.43 -0.41
N GLY A 436 -12.33 0.48 -0.88
CA GLY A 436 -12.97 0.55 -2.21
C GLY A 436 -13.81 1.81 -2.44
N ASN A 437 -14.46 2.32 -1.39
CA ASN A 437 -15.36 3.46 -1.47
C ASN A 437 -14.82 4.77 -0.91
N LEU A 438 -13.55 4.81 -0.49
CA LEU A 438 -12.96 6.01 0.09
C LEU A 438 -12.32 6.87 -1.01
N ARG A 439 -12.70 8.15 -1.05
CA ARG A 439 -12.14 9.16 -1.94
C ARG A 439 -11.30 10.15 -1.14
N LEU A 440 -10.20 10.55 -1.74
CA LEU A 440 -9.29 11.57 -1.20
C LEU A 440 -9.26 12.74 -2.17
N ARG A 441 -9.38 13.96 -1.65
CA ARG A 441 -9.21 15.22 -2.38
C ARG A 441 -8.15 16.07 -1.71
N PHE A 442 -7.35 16.78 -2.51
CA PHE A 442 -6.34 17.72 -2.00
C PHE A 442 -6.87 19.14 -2.13
N LEU A 443 -7.04 19.80 -0.99
CA LEU A 443 -7.58 21.15 -0.89
C LEU A 443 -6.50 22.12 -0.41
N ILE A 444 -6.51 23.34 -0.93
CA ILE A 444 -5.52 24.37 -0.58
C ILE A 444 -6.26 25.66 -0.23
N ALA A 445 -5.86 26.28 0.88
CA ALA A 445 -6.40 27.59 1.26
C ALA A 445 -5.97 28.65 0.23
N VAL A 446 -6.91 29.47 -0.23
CA VAL A 446 -6.61 30.54 -1.18
C VAL A 446 -5.94 31.70 -0.43
N PRO A 447 -4.71 32.09 -0.78
CA PRO A 447 -4.02 33.18 -0.12
C PRO A 447 -4.83 34.49 -0.18
N GLY A 448 -5.05 35.12 0.98
CA GLY A 448 -5.80 36.37 1.09
C GLY A 448 -7.33 36.22 1.07
N ALA A 449 -7.86 35.01 0.82
CA ALA A 449 -9.29 34.75 0.93
C ALA A 449 -9.72 34.44 2.36
N THR A 450 -10.98 34.75 2.68
CA THR A 450 -11.59 34.35 3.94
C THR A 450 -12.14 32.94 3.80
N ASN A 451 -11.57 31.98 4.53
CA ASN A 451 -12.14 30.63 4.68
C ASN A 451 -12.46 29.89 3.36
N SER A 452 -11.77 30.23 2.28
CA SER A 452 -12.01 29.66 0.95
C SER A 452 -10.87 28.74 0.55
N TYR A 453 -11.23 27.57 0.04
CA TYR A 453 -10.29 26.52 -0.35
C TYR A 453 -10.57 26.10 -1.80
N VAL A 454 -9.53 25.66 -2.50
CA VAL A 454 -9.60 25.18 -3.88
C VAL A 454 -9.16 23.73 -3.95
N GLU A 455 -9.92 22.93 -4.69
CA GLU A 455 -9.56 21.55 -5.03
C GLU A 455 -8.53 21.52 -6.18
N LEU A 456 -7.39 20.87 -5.92
CA LEU A 456 -6.19 20.96 -6.75
C LEU A 456 -6.31 20.23 -8.10
N ASP A 457 -6.98 19.08 -8.12
CA ASP A 457 -7.10 18.26 -9.33
C ASP A 457 -8.03 18.94 -10.34
N THR A 458 -9.13 19.52 -9.86
CA THR A 458 -10.09 20.27 -10.66
C THR A 458 -9.47 21.56 -11.19
N LEU A 459 -8.66 22.26 -10.38
CA LEU A 459 -7.91 23.43 -10.84
C LEU A 459 -6.93 23.09 -11.97
N SER A 460 -6.29 21.93 -11.90
CA SER A 460 -5.32 21.47 -12.91
C SER A 460 -5.97 21.07 -14.24
N ASN A 461 -7.21 20.57 -14.19
CA ASN A 461 -7.92 20.03 -15.36
C ASN A 461 -8.89 21.00 -16.03
N THR A 462 -9.23 22.11 -15.40
CA THR A 462 -10.26 23.02 -15.91
C THR A 462 -9.67 24.14 -16.76
N SER A 463 -9.99 24.14 -18.06
CA SER A 463 -9.54 25.17 -19.03
C SER A 463 -10.51 26.34 -19.20
N SER A 464 -11.64 26.32 -18.49
CA SER A 464 -12.75 27.26 -18.71
C SER A 464 -12.43 28.65 -18.16
N ALA A 465 -12.69 29.71 -18.93
CA ALA A 465 -12.56 31.11 -18.52
C ALA A 465 -13.67 31.58 -17.56
N SER A 466 -14.19 30.68 -16.72
CA SER A 466 -15.28 30.97 -15.80
C SER A 466 -14.81 31.98 -14.74
N VAL A 467 -15.54 33.08 -14.61
CA VAL A 467 -15.31 34.11 -13.60
C VAL A 467 -15.96 33.69 -12.29
N MET A 468 -15.26 33.86 -11.18
CA MET A 468 -15.69 33.46 -9.84
C MET A 468 -15.50 34.62 -8.86
N TYR A 469 -16.33 34.63 -7.82
CA TYR A 469 -16.19 35.57 -6.70
C TYR A 469 -15.78 34.77 -5.47
N ILE A 470 -14.64 35.13 -4.88
CA ILE A 470 -14.08 34.46 -3.70
C ILE A 470 -14.09 35.47 -2.56
N ASP A 471 -14.69 35.09 -1.44
CA ASP A 471 -14.79 35.97 -0.29
C ASP A 471 -13.40 36.34 0.26
N GLY A 472 -13.19 37.62 0.55
CA GLY A 472 -11.89 38.18 0.93
C GLY A 472 -10.96 38.57 -0.23
N ILE A 473 -11.21 38.12 -1.46
CA ILE A 473 -10.45 38.57 -2.64
C ILE A 473 -11.24 39.68 -3.36
N PRO A 474 -10.67 40.88 -3.56
CA PRO A 474 -11.37 41.96 -4.22
C PRO A 474 -11.58 41.66 -5.72
N GLY A 475 -12.84 41.66 -6.14
CA GLY A 475 -13.22 41.59 -7.55
C GLY A 475 -13.44 40.17 -8.09
N ALA A 476 -13.67 40.10 -9.40
CA ALA A 476 -13.85 38.86 -10.14
C ALA A 476 -12.49 38.16 -10.32
N THR A 477 -12.39 36.90 -9.88
CA THR A 477 -11.20 36.06 -10.01
C THR A 477 -11.41 35.02 -11.10
N THR A 478 -10.37 34.70 -11.88
CA THR A 478 -10.40 33.66 -12.92
C THR A 478 -9.56 32.46 -12.50
N LEU A 479 -9.74 31.32 -13.19
CA LEU A 479 -8.88 30.15 -13.01
C LEU A 479 -7.40 30.44 -13.27
N GLN A 480 -7.10 31.32 -14.23
CA GLN A 480 -5.72 31.72 -14.52
C GLN A 480 -5.09 32.50 -13.36
N THR A 481 -5.87 33.40 -12.73
CA THR A 481 -5.41 34.14 -11.54
C THR A 481 -5.18 33.19 -10.37
N LEU A 482 -6.08 32.23 -10.13
CA LEU A 482 -5.90 31.18 -9.11
C LEU A 482 -4.69 30.31 -9.39
N GLY A 483 -4.49 29.87 -10.64
CA GLY A 483 -3.35 29.07 -11.04
C GLY A 483 -2.02 29.79 -10.85
N THR A 484 -2.00 31.10 -11.06
CA THR A 484 -0.81 31.93 -10.78
C THR A 484 -0.56 32.05 -9.28
N LEU A 485 -1.62 32.28 -8.49
CA LEU A 485 -1.52 32.42 -7.02
C LEU A 485 -1.11 31.12 -6.33
N LEU A 486 -1.63 29.99 -6.81
CA LEU A 486 -1.37 28.64 -6.30
C LEU A 486 -0.25 27.93 -7.08
N GLY A 487 0.49 28.66 -7.91
CA GLY A 487 1.58 28.14 -8.74
C GLY A 487 2.58 27.21 -8.03
N PRO A 488 2.98 27.45 -6.76
CA PRO A 488 3.88 26.54 -6.03
C PRO A 488 3.34 25.11 -5.81
N TRP A 489 2.04 24.92 -5.96
CA TRP A 489 1.33 23.65 -5.77
C TRP A 489 0.91 22.98 -7.07
N LEU A 490 1.02 23.68 -8.20
CA LEU A 490 0.59 23.21 -9.51
C LEU A 490 1.79 22.81 -10.36
N PRO A 491 1.64 21.78 -11.22
CA PRO A 491 2.64 21.50 -12.21
C PRO A 491 2.80 22.70 -13.15
N PRO A 492 4.01 22.93 -13.70
CA PRO A 492 4.21 23.97 -14.69
C PRO A 492 3.31 23.69 -15.92
N PRO A 493 2.73 24.73 -16.55
CA PRO A 493 1.74 24.58 -17.64
C PRO A 493 2.31 23.91 -18.89
N HIS A 494 3.63 23.96 -19.07
CA HIS A 494 4.35 23.24 -20.12
C HIS A 494 5.41 22.34 -19.49
N PRO A 495 5.60 21.10 -20.00
CA PRO A 495 6.71 20.29 -19.58
C PRO A 495 8.02 21.06 -19.83
N PRO A 496 9.00 20.98 -18.92
CA PRO A 496 10.27 21.67 -19.10
C PRO A 496 10.92 21.18 -20.40
N GLU A 497 11.49 22.11 -21.17
CA GLU A 497 12.11 21.80 -22.47
C GLU A 497 13.34 20.91 -22.31
N ASN A 498 14.06 21.05 -21.20
CA ASN A 498 15.29 20.33 -20.92
C ASN A 498 15.25 19.68 -19.54
N PHE A 499 15.80 18.48 -19.45
CA PHE A 499 15.95 17.71 -18.22
C PHE A 499 17.43 17.60 -17.84
N ASP A 500 17.71 17.55 -16.55
CA ASP A 500 19.05 17.24 -16.06
C ASP A 500 19.27 15.74 -16.01
N VAL A 501 18.26 15.00 -15.55
CA VAL A 501 18.32 13.56 -15.33
C VAL A 501 17.06 12.89 -15.86
N MET A 502 17.23 11.82 -16.64
CA MET A 502 16.18 10.87 -16.96
C MET A 502 16.41 9.55 -16.22
N LEU A 503 15.39 9.08 -15.49
CA LEU A 503 15.39 7.75 -14.87
C LEU A 503 14.74 6.74 -15.82
N SER A 504 15.48 5.74 -16.27
CA SER A 504 15.00 4.65 -17.11
C SER A 504 14.85 3.39 -16.25
N TYR A 505 13.64 2.85 -16.11
CA TYR A 505 13.36 1.79 -15.14
C TYR A 505 12.14 0.94 -15.51
N ARG A 506 12.07 -0.28 -14.95
CA ARG A 506 10.91 -1.15 -15.17
C ARG A 506 9.77 -0.77 -14.22
N TRP A 507 8.54 -0.72 -14.74
CA TRP A 507 7.37 -0.68 -13.88
C TRP A 507 7.21 -2.02 -13.17
N GLY A 508 7.61 -2.03 -11.90
CA GLY A 508 7.49 -3.14 -10.98
C GLY A 508 7.70 -2.67 -9.55
N PRO A 509 7.42 -3.49 -8.54
CA PRO A 509 7.53 -3.10 -7.13
C PRO A 509 8.95 -2.67 -6.76
N THR A 510 9.96 -3.34 -7.29
CA THR A 510 11.37 -3.13 -6.92
C THR A 510 11.98 -1.89 -7.59
N ASP A 511 11.94 -1.83 -8.93
CA ASP A 511 12.52 -0.72 -9.70
C ASP A 511 11.76 0.60 -9.49
N SER A 512 10.43 0.54 -9.36
CA SER A 512 9.62 1.74 -9.09
C SER A 512 9.98 2.39 -7.77
N GLU A 513 10.23 1.60 -6.74
CA GLU A 513 10.58 2.11 -5.41
C GLU A 513 11.92 2.87 -5.46
N LEU A 514 12.92 2.29 -6.13
CA LEU A 514 14.21 2.94 -6.35
C LEU A 514 14.05 4.21 -7.19
N ALA A 515 13.32 4.15 -8.30
CA ALA A 515 13.10 5.31 -9.17
C ALA A 515 12.37 6.45 -8.45
N ASP A 516 11.33 6.14 -7.67
CA ASP A 516 10.60 7.11 -6.86
C ASP A 516 11.52 7.75 -5.81
N ALA A 517 12.37 6.95 -5.15
CA ALA A 517 13.27 7.43 -4.10
C ALA A 517 14.36 8.35 -4.66
N LEU A 518 14.91 7.99 -5.83
CA LEU A 518 15.85 8.83 -6.55
C LEU A 518 15.18 10.10 -7.06
N TYR A 519 13.97 10.03 -7.63
CA TYR A 519 13.26 11.21 -8.11
C TYR A 519 13.04 12.23 -6.99
N ASP A 520 12.59 11.80 -5.82
CA ASP A 520 12.34 12.68 -4.68
C ASP A 520 13.64 13.36 -4.21
N TRP A 521 14.75 12.61 -4.15
CA TRP A 521 16.06 13.17 -3.80
C TRP A 521 16.57 14.18 -4.83
N LEU A 522 16.58 13.75 -6.09
CA LEU A 522 17.11 14.51 -7.20
C LEU A 522 16.30 15.81 -7.38
N SER A 523 14.97 15.75 -7.33
CA SER A 523 14.10 16.94 -7.48
C SER A 523 14.29 17.97 -6.36
N ALA A 524 14.61 17.50 -5.15
CA ALA A 524 14.94 18.37 -4.01
C ALA A 524 16.38 18.92 -4.05
N THR A 525 17.21 18.43 -4.96
CA THR A 525 18.62 18.82 -5.12
C THR A 525 18.75 20.02 -6.05
N HIS A 526 19.75 20.86 -5.82
CA HIS A 526 20.03 22.04 -6.63
C HIS A 526 21.32 21.85 -7.45
N VAL A 527 21.30 22.31 -8.69
CA VAL A 527 22.47 22.42 -9.57
C VAL A 527 22.82 23.90 -9.65
N GLY A 528 23.79 24.35 -8.86
CA GLY A 528 24.01 25.78 -8.63
C GLY A 528 22.80 26.44 -7.97
N ASN A 529 22.25 27.50 -8.58
CA ASN A 529 21.13 28.27 -8.02
C ASN A 529 19.73 27.80 -8.48
N ARG A 530 19.63 26.74 -9.29
CA ARG A 530 18.36 26.21 -9.78
C ARG A 530 18.11 24.80 -9.25
N ALA A 531 16.85 24.44 -9.06
CA ALA A 531 16.49 23.07 -8.77
C ALA A 531 16.76 22.16 -9.98
N MET A 532 17.11 20.91 -9.70
CA MET A 532 17.31 19.91 -10.73
C MET A 532 15.97 19.49 -11.34
N VAL A 533 15.96 19.30 -12.67
CA VAL A 533 14.78 18.89 -13.41
C VAL A 533 14.91 17.41 -13.77
N VAL A 534 14.06 16.58 -13.19
CA VAL A 534 14.11 15.12 -13.34
C VAL A 534 12.93 14.64 -14.17
N PHE A 535 13.21 13.81 -15.18
CA PHE A 535 12.18 13.07 -15.90
C PHE A 535 11.93 11.71 -15.23
N GLN A 536 10.69 11.53 -14.77
CA GLN A 536 10.13 10.24 -14.37
C GLN A 536 8.76 10.12 -15.05
N ASP A 537 8.60 9.06 -15.84
CA ASP A 537 7.39 8.75 -16.61
C ASP A 537 6.08 8.85 -15.81
N LYS A 538 5.99 8.26 -14.61
CA LYS A 538 4.81 8.28 -13.73
C LYS A 538 4.31 9.67 -13.36
N ARG A 539 5.16 10.69 -13.46
CA ARG A 539 4.87 12.06 -13.02
C ARG A 539 4.84 13.08 -14.15
N ARG A 540 5.42 12.75 -15.31
CA ARG A 540 5.67 13.72 -16.38
C ARG A 540 4.95 13.43 -17.69
N LEU A 541 4.40 12.22 -17.86
CA LEU A 541 3.60 11.89 -19.03
C LEU A 541 2.21 12.52 -18.95
N GLN A 542 1.74 13.06 -20.07
CA GLN A 542 0.41 13.64 -20.20
C GLN A 542 -0.59 12.61 -20.76
N ASP A 543 -1.84 12.71 -20.33
CA ASP A 543 -2.91 11.86 -20.84
C ASP A 543 -3.11 12.05 -22.35
N GLY A 544 -3.07 10.94 -23.10
CA GLY A 544 -3.20 10.94 -24.56
C GLY A 544 -1.89 11.10 -25.33
N GLU A 545 -0.75 11.30 -24.67
CA GLU A 545 0.56 11.32 -25.35
C GLU A 545 1.02 9.90 -25.72
N ARG A 546 1.69 9.77 -26.88
CA ARG A 546 2.37 8.53 -27.27
C ARG A 546 3.51 8.22 -26.29
N PHE A 547 3.31 7.25 -25.41
CA PHE A 547 4.22 6.87 -24.33
C PHE A 547 5.66 6.69 -24.79
N ASP A 548 5.86 5.99 -25.92
CA ASP A 548 7.16 5.74 -26.54
C ASP A 548 7.87 7.05 -26.93
N PHE A 549 7.21 7.93 -27.67
CA PHE A 549 7.78 9.19 -28.12
C PHE A 549 8.05 10.17 -26.99
N ALA A 550 7.23 10.17 -25.94
CA ALA A 550 7.37 11.08 -24.82
C ALA A 550 8.69 10.87 -24.06
N PHE A 551 9.01 9.63 -23.69
CA PHE A 551 10.28 9.35 -22.99
C PHE A 551 11.49 9.52 -23.91
N MET A 552 11.38 9.18 -25.20
CA MET A 552 12.50 9.35 -26.15
C MET A 552 12.83 10.83 -26.35
N ARG A 553 11.82 11.70 -26.44
CA ARG A 553 12.00 13.15 -26.45
C ARG A 553 12.63 13.67 -25.17
N ALA A 554 12.16 13.19 -24.02
CA ALA A 554 12.73 13.59 -22.73
C ALA A 554 14.19 13.15 -22.60
N MET A 555 14.55 11.98 -23.12
CA MET A 555 15.94 11.51 -23.17
C MET A 555 16.81 12.41 -24.04
N LEU A 556 16.30 12.80 -25.22
CA LEU A 556 17.00 13.68 -26.14
C LEU A 556 17.33 15.02 -25.49
N SER A 557 16.44 15.55 -24.65
CA SER A 557 16.67 16.80 -23.90
C SER A 557 17.25 16.62 -22.50
N SER A 558 17.73 15.41 -22.16
CA SER A 558 18.38 15.10 -20.87
C SER A 558 19.90 15.20 -20.95
N ARG A 559 20.55 15.63 -19.85
CA ARG A 559 22.03 15.61 -19.75
C ARG A 559 22.58 14.27 -19.31
N VAL A 560 21.88 13.62 -18.39
CA VAL A 560 22.26 12.34 -17.82
C VAL A 560 21.08 11.37 -17.94
N CYS A 561 21.34 10.17 -18.44
CA CYS A 561 20.40 9.06 -18.40
C CYS A 561 20.88 8.03 -17.37
N CYS A 562 19.99 7.65 -16.46
CA CYS A 562 20.25 6.68 -15.39
C CYS A 562 19.40 5.42 -15.61
N PRO A 563 19.88 4.44 -16.38
CA PRO A 563 19.21 3.14 -16.52
C PRO A 563 19.34 2.31 -15.24
N ILE A 564 18.21 1.90 -14.66
CA ILE A 564 18.14 0.96 -13.54
C ILE A 564 18.17 -0.46 -14.10
N ILE A 565 19.27 -1.17 -13.84
CA ILE A 565 19.48 -2.55 -14.25
C ILE A 565 19.21 -3.45 -13.05
N SER A 566 18.07 -4.12 -13.07
CA SER A 566 17.66 -5.05 -12.02
C SER A 566 17.40 -6.47 -12.56
N LEU A 567 17.24 -7.43 -11.66
CA LEU A 567 16.82 -8.77 -12.03
C LEU A 567 15.47 -8.74 -12.77
N ASP A 568 14.51 -7.92 -12.33
CA ASP A 568 13.17 -7.83 -12.94
C ASP A 568 13.22 -7.24 -14.35
N ALA A 569 14.06 -6.21 -14.55
CA ALA A 569 14.29 -5.63 -15.87
C ALA A 569 14.86 -6.67 -16.84
N LEU A 570 15.89 -7.40 -16.41
CA LEU A 570 16.55 -8.42 -17.25
C LEU A 570 15.69 -9.67 -17.46
N ALA A 571 14.96 -10.13 -16.45
CA ALA A 571 14.14 -11.33 -16.51
C ALA A 571 13.09 -11.29 -17.63
N ARG A 572 12.53 -10.12 -17.92
CA ARG A 572 11.59 -9.96 -19.04
C ARG A 572 12.29 -9.91 -20.40
N MET A 573 13.49 -9.33 -20.49
CA MET A 573 14.26 -9.30 -21.73
C MET A 573 14.73 -10.69 -22.20
N VAL A 574 14.88 -11.64 -21.27
CA VAL A 574 15.30 -13.02 -21.57
C VAL A 574 14.33 -13.75 -22.53
N PHE A 575 13.06 -13.37 -22.57
CA PHE A 575 12.04 -14.01 -23.40
C PHE A 575 11.85 -13.36 -24.77
N LEU A 576 12.65 -12.35 -25.12
CA LEU A 576 12.50 -11.63 -26.39
C LEU A 576 12.97 -12.47 -27.59
N ASP A 577 12.25 -12.31 -28.69
CA ASP A 577 12.58 -12.85 -30.01
C ASP A 577 12.45 -11.76 -31.09
N ALA A 578 12.70 -12.11 -32.35
CA ALA A 578 12.69 -11.16 -33.45
C ALA A 578 11.34 -10.47 -33.71
N ASN A 579 10.23 -11.09 -33.30
CA ASN A 579 8.85 -10.63 -33.54
C ASN A 579 8.17 -10.11 -32.26
N SER A 580 8.89 -10.07 -31.15
CA SER A 580 8.37 -9.61 -29.87
C SER A 580 7.91 -8.15 -29.96
N PRO A 581 6.87 -7.76 -29.20
CA PRO A 581 6.45 -6.36 -29.14
C PRO A 581 7.56 -5.47 -28.53
N VAL A 582 7.41 -4.16 -28.71
CA VAL A 582 8.33 -3.16 -28.16
C VAL A 582 8.45 -3.33 -26.64
N ASP A 583 9.65 -3.66 -26.17
CA ASP A 583 10.02 -3.52 -24.76
C ASP A 583 10.55 -2.11 -24.53
N ASN A 584 9.80 -1.29 -23.79
CA ASN A 584 10.12 0.13 -23.60
C ASN A 584 11.46 0.35 -22.90
N VAL A 585 11.85 -0.51 -21.95
CA VAL A 585 13.14 -0.36 -21.25
C VAL A 585 14.30 -0.68 -22.19
N LEU A 586 14.16 -1.71 -23.02
CA LEU A 586 15.16 -2.00 -24.05
C LEU A 586 15.26 -0.87 -25.08
N LEU A 587 14.12 -0.29 -25.48
CA LEU A 587 14.07 0.85 -26.40
C LEU A 587 14.79 2.07 -25.81
N GLU A 588 14.53 2.40 -24.54
CA GLU A 588 15.23 3.45 -23.79
C GLU A 588 16.75 3.22 -23.78
N TRP A 589 17.20 2.01 -23.43
CA TRP A 589 18.64 1.70 -23.34
C TRP A 589 19.32 1.75 -24.70
N SER A 590 18.64 1.29 -25.75
CA SER A 590 19.13 1.35 -27.13
C SER A 590 19.30 2.79 -27.60
N LEU A 591 18.32 3.65 -27.30
CA LEU A 591 18.40 5.09 -27.60
C LEU A 591 19.49 5.76 -26.77
N ALA A 592 19.62 5.45 -25.49
CA ALA A 592 20.62 6.04 -24.60
C ALA A 592 22.05 5.77 -25.11
N LEU A 593 22.33 4.54 -25.58
CA LEU A 593 23.61 4.21 -26.20
C LEU A 593 23.84 5.01 -27.49
N HIS A 594 22.83 5.08 -28.35
CA HIS A 594 22.95 5.85 -29.59
C HIS A 594 23.22 7.35 -29.32
N LEU A 595 22.49 7.95 -28.38
CA LEU A 595 22.67 9.34 -27.98
C LEU A 595 24.01 9.57 -27.28
N HIS A 596 24.51 8.58 -26.51
CA HIS A 596 25.84 8.64 -25.91
C HIS A 596 26.93 8.75 -26.99
N GLU A 597 26.88 7.86 -27.98
CA GLU A 597 27.91 7.75 -29.02
C GLU A 597 27.91 8.93 -30.00
N GLN A 598 26.73 9.39 -30.40
CA GLN A 598 26.59 10.40 -31.44
C GLN A 598 26.51 11.83 -30.88
N TYR A 599 25.94 11.98 -29.68
CA TYR A 599 25.57 13.28 -29.12
C TYR A 599 26.12 13.52 -27.71
N GLY A 600 26.90 12.58 -27.13
CA GLY A 600 27.58 12.78 -25.85
C GLY A 600 26.66 12.73 -24.62
N LEU A 601 25.47 12.13 -24.71
CA LEU A 601 24.61 11.88 -23.54
C LEU A 601 25.39 11.07 -22.49
N ARG A 602 25.40 11.50 -21.22
CA ARG A 602 26.09 10.73 -20.17
C ARG A 602 25.18 9.63 -19.64
N VAL A 603 25.63 8.38 -19.70
CA VAL A 603 24.88 7.22 -19.20
C VAL A 603 25.49 6.74 -17.88
N ILE A 604 24.68 6.61 -16.83
CA ILE A 604 25.09 6.15 -15.50
C ILE A 604 24.18 5.00 -15.07
N PRO A 605 24.57 3.74 -15.32
CA PRO A 605 23.76 2.61 -14.94
C PRO A 605 23.73 2.43 -13.42
N ILE A 606 22.56 2.12 -12.88
CA ILE A 606 22.34 1.81 -11.46
C ILE A 606 22.00 0.33 -11.37
N LEU A 607 22.91 -0.47 -10.82
CA LEU A 607 22.76 -1.91 -10.79
C LEU A 607 22.18 -2.35 -9.44
N GLN A 608 21.05 -3.03 -9.50
CA GLN A 608 20.30 -3.50 -8.33
C GLN A 608 20.16 -5.03 -8.38
N GLY A 609 20.83 -5.73 -7.47
CA GLY A 609 20.62 -7.16 -7.30
C GLY A 609 19.36 -7.50 -6.49
N PRO A 610 19.04 -8.80 -6.36
CA PRO A 610 17.96 -9.29 -5.52
C PRO A 610 18.09 -8.82 -4.07
N ARG A 611 16.95 -8.53 -3.43
CA ARG A 611 16.91 -8.27 -1.99
C ARG A 611 16.85 -9.60 -1.24
N GLU A 612 17.76 -9.77 -0.28
CA GLU A 612 17.77 -10.88 0.67
C GLU A 612 17.59 -10.36 2.08
N GLN A 613 16.86 -11.08 2.94
CA GLN A 613 16.81 -10.76 4.36
C GLN A 613 18.17 -11.00 5.01
N LEU A 614 18.48 -10.19 6.03
CA LEU A 614 19.65 -10.43 6.86
C LEU A 614 19.46 -11.73 7.68
N PRO A 615 20.54 -12.50 7.94
CA PRO A 615 20.48 -13.65 8.84
C PRO A 615 19.96 -13.30 10.25
N ASP A 616 19.48 -14.32 10.97
CA ASP A 616 19.20 -14.29 12.42
C ASP A 616 18.01 -13.46 12.91
N GLY A 617 17.02 -13.22 12.04
CA GLY A 617 15.76 -12.58 12.46
C GLY A 617 15.89 -11.08 12.72
N ALA A 618 16.99 -10.47 12.28
CA ALA A 618 17.15 -9.01 12.26
C ALA A 618 16.19 -8.41 11.21
N ALA A 619 15.48 -7.35 11.60
CA ALA A 619 14.64 -6.60 10.68
C ALA A 619 15.51 -5.88 9.64
N GLY A 620 15.28 -6.14 8.34
CA GLY A 620 15.97 -5.48 7.24
C GLY A 620 16.29 -6.41 6.07
N TRP A 621 16.80 -5.82 4.99
CA TRP A 621 17.21 -6.51 3.77
C TRP A 621 18.53 -5.97 3.26
N ARG A 622 19.30 -6.84 2.59
CA ARG A 622 20.50 -6.48 1.82
C ARG A 622 20.24 -6.66 0.34
N ILE A 623 20.81 -5.78 -0.49
CA ILE A 623 20.89 -5.98 -1.94
C ILE A 623 22.10 -6.86 -2.21
N THR A 624 21.88 -7.93 -2.96
CA THR A 624 22.94 -8.86 -3.35
C THR A 624 23.62 -8.43 -4.64
N ASP A 625 24.72 -9.11 -4.98
CA ASP A 625 25.43 -8.88 -6.23
C ASP A 625 24.61 -9.39 -7.43
N LEU A 626 24.22 -8.46 -8.30
CA LEU A 626 23.45 -8.77 -9.51
C LEU A 626 24.24 -9.67 -10.48
N PHE A 627 25.56 -9.53 -10.58
CA PHE A 627 26.40 -10.36 -11.46
C PHE A 627 26.54 -11.79 -10.92
N ALA A 628 26.50 -11.95 -9.60
CA ALA A 628 26.50 -13.27 -8.94
C ALA A 628 25.14 -13.96 -8.98
N THR A 629 24.06 -13.27 -9.37
CA THR A 629 22.71 -13.84 -9.39
C THR A 629 22.61 -14.98 -10.41
N ARG A 630 21.98 -16.08 -9.99
CA ARG A 630 21.74 -17.29 -10.80
C ARG A 630 20.23 -17.52 -10.94
N PRO A 631 19.61 -17.09 -12.05
CA PRO A 631 18.17 -17.23 -12.25
C PRO A 631 17.77 -18.70 -12.46
N PRO A 632 16.49 -19.06 -12.28
CA PRO A 632 16.05 -20.42 -12.57
C PRO A 632 16.19 -20.77 -14.05
N LYS A 633 16.70 -21.97 -14.35
CA LYS A 633 16.93 -22.51 -15.69
C LYS A 633 15.64 -22.50 -16.51
N LEU A 634 15.72 -22.13 -17.78
CA LEU A 634 14.57 -22.15 -18.69
C LEU A 634 14.29 -23.54 -19.21
N ARG A 635 13.00 -23.83 -19.43
CA ARG A 635 12.58 -24.96 -20.26
C ARG A 635 13.05 -24.76 -21.69
N ALA A 636 13.28 -25.87 -22.40
CA ALA A 636 13.70 -25.88 -23.80
C ALA A 636 12.72 -25.18 -24.76
N ASP A 637 11.45 -25.07 -24.38
CA ASP A 637 10.39 -24.39 -25.15
C ASP A 637 10.33 -22.87 -24.90
N LEU A 638 11.17 -22.33 -24.02
CA LEU A 638 11.21 -20.92 -23.61
C LEU A 638 9.89 -20.41 -23.00
N LYS A 639 8.98 -21.30 -22.56
CA LYS A 639 7.67 -20.94 -21.99
C LYS A 639 7.63 -21.01 -20.45
N GLY A 640 8.77 -21.11 -19.79
CA GLY A 640 8.84 -21.10 -18.32
C GLY A 640 10.14 -21.70 -17.78
N TYR A 641 10.20 -21.91 -16.45
CA TYR A 641 11.39 -22.41 -15.76
C TYR A 641 11.38 -23.95 -15.62
N GLU A 642 12.54 -24.58 -15.76
CA GLU A 642 12.77 -25.97 -15.39
C GLU A 642 12.64 -26.12 -13.88
N VAL A 643 11.91 -27.15 -13.46
CA VAL A 643 11.71 -27.48 -12.05
C VAL A 643 12.24 -28.88 -11.77
N ASN A 644 12.78 -29.09 -10.57
CA ASN A 644 13.21 -30.41 -10.13
C ASN A 644 12.01 -31.32 -9.82
N LYS A 645 12.26 -32.58 -9.44
CA LYS A 645 11.20 -33.55 -9.08
C LYS A 645 10.27 -33.06 -7.94
N LYS A 646 10.69 -32.07 -7.15
CA LYS A 646 9.90 -31.44 -6.07
C LYS A 646 9.11 -30.20 -6.53
N GLY A 647 9.19 -29.82 -7.80
CA GLY A 647 8.57 -28.61 -8.34
C GLY A 647 9.32 -27.31 -7.98
N VAL A 648 10.54 -27.40 -7.46
CA VAL A 648 11.36 -26.22 -7.16
C VAL A 648 12.16 -25.87 -8.42
N PRO A 649 12.16 -24.61 -8.86
CA PRO A 649 12.95 -24.18 -10.02
C PRO A 649 14.43 -24.55 -9.86
N ILE A 650 15.01 -25.15 -10.89
CA ILE A 650 16.43 -25.53 -10.92
C ILE A 650 17.23 -24.27 -11.22
N ALA A 651 18.27 -23.97 -10.45
CA ALA A 651 19.15 -22.83 -10.76
C ALA A 651 19.91 -23.07 -12.08
N ASP A 652 20.04 -22.04 -12.92
CA ASP A 652 20.91 -22.06 -14.09
C ASP A 652 22.34 -21.67 -13.66
N ASP A 653 23.34 -22.37 -14.17
CA ASP A 653 24.74 -22.02 -13.91
C ASP A 653 25.14 -20.69 -14.58
N ARG A 654 24.40 -20.28 -15.62
CA ARG A 654 24.63 -19.03 -16.34
C ARG A 654 24.05 -17.84 -15.60
N SER A 655 24.78 -16.73 -15.61
CA SER A 655 24.28 -15.44 -15.14
C SER A 655 23.10 -14.94 -15.98
N ILE A 656 22.22 -14.12 -15.40
CA ILE A 656 21.07 -13.53 -16.09
C ILE A 656 21.48 -12.72 -17.34
N PHE A 657 22.65 -12.07 -17.30
CA PHE A 657 23.20 -11.30 -18.43
C PHE A 657 23.49 -12.18 -19.66
N ASN A 658 23.98 -13.40 -19.44
CA ASN A 658 24.30 -14.36 -20.50
C ASN A 658 23.05 -15.01 -21.12
N ARG A 659 21.86 -14.73 -20.57
CA ARG A 659 20.58 -15.28 -21.04
C ARG A 659 19.77 -14.30 -21.85
N VAL A 660 20.15 -13.02 -21.85
CA VAL A 660 19.53 -12.02 -22.70
C VAL A 660 19.80 -12.43 -24.17
N PRO A 661 18.78 -12.48 -25.03
CA PRO A 661 18.90 -13.04 -26.37
C PRO A 661 19.79 -12.18 -27.27
N ASN A 662 20.59 -12.85 -28.10
CA ASN A 662 21.40 -12.20 -29.13
C ASN A 662 20.69 -12.22 -30.49
N VAL A 663 19.44 -11.72 -30.51
CA VAL A 663 18.58 -11.64 -31.70
C VAL A 663 18.02 -10.22 -31.78
N GLN A 664 18.08 -9.58 -32.95
CA GLN A 664 17.49 -8.24 -33.14
C GLN A 664 15.97 -8.30 -33.05
N VAL A 665 15.36 -7.35 -32.33
CA VAL A 665 13.91 -7.23 -32.19
C VAL A 665 13.40 -6.19 -33.19
N ARG A 666 12.63 -6.62 -34.19
CA ARG A 666 12.25 -5.76 -35.33
C ARG A 666 11.52 -4.49 -34.89
N SER A 667 10.59 -4.62 -33.95
CA SER A 667 9.77 -3.50 -33.48
C SER A 667 10.58 -2.40 -32.76
N ILE A 668 11.70 -2.76 -32.13
CA ILE A 668 12.60 -1.78 -31.48
C ILE A 668 13.32 -0.96 -32.56
N ASN A 669 13.85 -1.65 -33.56
CA ASN A 669 14.57 -1.04 -34.68
C ASN A 669 13.68 -0.05 -35.45
N GLU A 670 12.48 -0.50 -35.84
CA GLU A 670 11.49 0.33 -36.53
C GLU A 670 11.14 1.58 -35.74
N ARG A 671 10.99 1.46 -34.41
CA ARG A 671 10.65 2.60 -33.55
C ARG A 671 11.80 3.59 -33.39
N LEU A 672 13.03 3.11 -33.26
CA LEU A 672 14.22 3.97 -33.23
C LEU A 672 14.40 4.71 -34.55
N ASP A 673 14.24 4.02 -35.68
CA ASP A 673 14.37 4.62 -37.00
C ASP A 673 13.25 5.66 -37.25
N GLU A 674 12.01 5.38 -36.84
CA GLU A 674 10.91 6.35 -36.88
C GLU A 674 11.25 7.60 -36.05
N PHE A 675 11.78 7.41 -34.84
CA PHE A 675 12.16 8.52 -33.96
C PHE A 675 13.31 9.34 -34.55
N CYS A 676 14.41 8.70 -34.96
CA CYS A 676 15.56 9.39 -35.54
C CYS A 676 15.16 10.15 -36.82
N SER A 677 14.34 9.56 -37.68
CA SER A 677 13.83 10.22 -38.89
C SER A 677 12.98 11.44 -38.55
N ARG A 678 12.08 11.33 -37.56
CA ARG A 678 11.19 12.44 -37.18
C ARG A 678 11.93 13.63 -36.60
N TYR A 679 13.01 13.40 -35.86
CA TYR A 679 13.80 14.44 -35.19
C TYR A 679 15.09 14.81 -35.95
N ASN A 680 15.24 14.38 -37.21
CA ASN A 680 16.43 14.61 -38.03
C ASN A 680 17.74 14.21 -37.34
N LEU A 681 17.70 13.16 -36.53
CA LEU A 681 18.87 12.58 -35.89
C LEU A 681 19.59 11.65 -36.88
N ARG A 682 20.88 11.38 -36.63
CA ARG A 682 21.61 10.37 -37.40
C ARG A 682 20.93 9.02 -37.20
N LEU A 683 20.58 8.34 -38.29
CA LEU A 683 20.02 6.99 -38.24
C LEU A 683 21.01 6.03 -37.57
N VAL A 684 20.50 5.01 -36.90
CA VAL A 684 21.31 3.99 -36.25
C VAL A 684 21.86 3.06 -37.33
N PRO A 685 23.16 3.10 -37.67
CA PRO A 685 23.69 2.35 -38.81
C PRO A 685 23.71 0.84 -38.56
N ASN A 686 23.73 0.42 -37.29
CA ASN A 686 23.71 -0.98 -36.85
C ASN A 686 22.78 -1.13 -35.64
N HIS A 687 21.62 -1.76 -35.86
CA HIS A 687 20.69 -2.10 -34.77
C HIS A 687 21.30 -3.16 -33.85
N ARG A 688 21.28 -2.89 -32.53
CA ARG A 688 21.84 -3.79 -31.52
C ARG A 688 20.86 -4.88 -31.12
N THR A 689 21.37 -6.04 -30.73
CA THR A 689 20.57 -7.07 -30.06
C THR A 689 20.37 -6.71 -28.58
N PRO A 690 19.34 -7.25 -27.89
CA PRO A 690 19.18 -7.07 -26.46
C PRO A 690 20.44 -7.43 -25.67
N HIS A 691 21.12 -8.52 -26.05
CA HIS A 691 22.39 -8.91 -25.44
C HIS A 691 23.47 -7.84 -25.57
N GLN A 692 23.66 -7.28 -26.77
CA GLN A 692 24.64 -6.21 -27.02
C GLN A 692 24.31 -4.95 -26.21
N VAL A 693 23.03 -4.53 -26.19
CA VAL A 693 22.59 -3.37 -25.41
C VAL A 693 22.89 -3.55 -23.93
N VAL A 694 22.47 -4.67 -23.34
CA VAL A 694 22.71 -4.95 -21.91
C VAL A 694 24.21 -4.99 -21.62
N HIS A 695 24.98 -5.67 -22.45
CA HIS A 695 26.43 -5.77 -22.29
C HIS A 695 27.07 -4.37 -22.33
N GLU A 696 26.81 -3.56 -23.35
CA GLU A 696 27.38 -2.22 -23.48
C GLU A 696 26.95 -1.28 -22.34
N VAL A 697 25.68 -1.28 -21.93
CA VAL A 697 25.23 -0.44 -20.81
C VAL A 697 25.93 -0.84 -19.51
N THR A 698 26.22 -2.12 -19.28
CA THR A 698 26.95 -2.56 -18.07
C THR A 698 28.45 -2.19 -18.07
N HIS A 699 29.03 -1.78 -19.21
CA HIS A 699 30.43 -1.36 -19.29
C HIS A 699 30.66 0.09 -18.84
N PHE A 700 29.61 0.91 -18.74
CA PHE A 700 29.74 2.23 -18.13
C PHE A 700 30.09 2.10 -16.65
N LEU A 701 30.73 3.15 -16.10
CA LEU A 701 31.01 3.24 -14.66
C LEU A 701 29.68 3.29 -13.88
N GLY A 702 29.20 2.13 -13.48
CA GLY A 702 27.90 1.96 -12.83
C GLY A 702 27.93 2.14 -11.33
N LEU A 703 26.76 2.45 -10.77
CA LEU A 703 26.52 2.49 -9.34
C LEU A 703 26.02 1.13 -8.87
N LEU A 704 26.91 0.37 -8.23
CA LEU A 704 26.60 -0.96 -7.69
C LEU A 704 25.95 -0.81 -6.32
N LEU A 705 24.62 -0.99 -6.23
CA LEU A 705 23.89 -0.71 -4.99
C LEU A 705 24.33 -1.59 -3.82
N TRP A 706 24.67 -2.86 -4.07
CA TRP A 706 25.17 -3.77 -3.02
C TRP A 706 26.51 -3.31 -2.42
N GLN A 707 27.37 -2.67 -3.21
CA GLN A 707 28.63 -2.09 -2.70
C GLN A 707 28.40 -0.76 -1.96
N LEU A 708 27.43 0.03 -2.40
CA LEU A 708 27.09 1.29 -1.73
C LEU A 708 26.47 1.03 -0.36
N GLN A 709 25.61 0.02 -0.25
CA GLN A 709 25.01 -0.41 1.02
C GLN A 709 26.05 -0.94 2.02
N SER A 710 27.09 -1.63 1.56
CA SER A 710 28.18 -2.07 2.44
C SER A 710 29.07 -0.92 2.91
N ASN A 711 29.24 0.13 2.10
CA ASN A 711 30.11 1.27 2.42
C ASN A 711 29.48 2.29 3.36
N THR A 712 28.14 2.39 3.41
CA THR A 712 27.41 3.18 4.41
C THR A 712 27.46 2.56 5.81
N SER A 713 28.07 1.39 5.97
CA SER A 713 28.18 0.66 7.25
C SER A 713 29.48 0.98 8.07
N ALA A 714 30.13 2.13 7.84
CA ALA A 714 31.35 2.53 8.56
C ALA A 714 31.05 3.43 9.78
N PRO A 715 31.88 3.41 10.85
CA PRO A 715 31.42 3.54 12.22
C PRO A 715 31.13 4.99 12.63
N HIS A 716 29.86 5.32 12.85
CA HIS A 716 29.54 6.37 13.80
C HIS A 716 29.83 5.85 15.21
N THR A 717 30.56 6.65 15.98
CA THR A 717 31.10 6.37 17.31
C THR A 717 30.00 6.11 18.35
N SER A 718 29.38 4.94 18.34
CA SER A 718 28.67 4.39 19.49
C SER A 718 28.81 2.86 19.44
N ARG A 719 29.29 2.28 20.54
CA ARG A 719 29.66 0.85 20.65
C ARG A 719 28.42 -0.05 20.72
N THR A 720 27.70 -0.23 19.61
CA THR A 720 26.77 -1.35 19.37
C THR A 720 26.49 -1.44 17.87
N ALA A 721 27.51 -1.79 17.06
CA ALA A 721 27.38 -1.93 15.62
C ALA A 721 27.39 -3.42 15.23
N SER A 722 26.20 -4.00 15.00
CA SER A 722 26.03 -5.23 14.24
C SER A 722 24.75 -5.14 13.41
N GLY A 723 24.86 -4.66 12.18
CA GLY A 723 23.78 -4.61 11.20
C GLY A 723 24.15 -3.71 10.03
N ALA A 724 23.99 -4.18 8.80
CA ALA A 724 24.27 -3.41 7.60
C ALA A 724 23.31 -2.21 7.51
N GLU A 725 23.85 -1.00 7.62
CA GLU A 725 23.08 0.24 7.63
C GLU A 725 22.74 0.66 6.18
N CYS A 726 21.45 0.58 5.83
CA CYS A 726 20.92 0.97 4.51
C CYS A 726 20.67 2.48 4.38
N TRP A 727 20.97 3.25 5.43
CA TRP A 727 20.69 4.68 5.52
C TRP A 727 21.45 5.45 4.43
N GLY A 728 20.74 6.34 3.73
CA GLY A 728 21.38 7.25 2.78
C GLY A 728 22.01 6.59 1.55
N MET A 729 21.67 5.33 1.23
CA MET A 729 22.11 4.72 -0.02
C MET A 729 21.58 5.53 -1.22
N TYR A 730 20.27 5.85 -1.24
CA TYR A 730 19.67 6.64 -2.31
C TYR A 730 20.22 8.07 -2.34
N SER A 731 20.52 8.68 -1.19
CA SER A 731 21.17 10.00 -1.14
C SER A 731 22.59 9.97 -1.69
N THR A 732 23.34 8.90 -1.42
CA THR A 732 24.68 8.68 -1.98
C THR A 732 24.63 8.50 -3.49
N VAL A 733 23.68 7.72 -4.00
CA VAL A 733 23.42 7.56 -5.43
C VAL A 733 23.05 8.92 -6.05
N ALA A 734 22.11 9.64 -5.45
CA ALA A 734 21.68 10.95 -5.91
C ALA A 734 22.83 11.97 -5.94
N ASN A 735 23.70 11.99 -4.92
CA ASN A 735 24.89 12.85 -4.87
C ASN A 735 25.91 12.50 -5.97
N LYS A 736 26.07 11.22 -6.32
CA LYS A 736 26.92 10.82 -7.44
C LYS A 736 26.33 11.24 -8.79
N ILE A 737 25.01 11.15 -8.95
CA ILE A 737 24.30 11.66 -10.13
C ILE A 737 24.44 13.19 -10.20
N LEU A 738 24.24 13.91 -9.11
CA LEU A 738 24.42 15.36 -9.02
C LEU A 738 25.81 15.78 -9.50
N LYS A 739 26.87 15.16 -8.95
CA LYS A 739 28.26 15.42 -9.39
C LYS A 739 28.43 15.19 -10.88
N ALA A 740 27.78 14.16 -11.44
CA ALA A 740 27.85 13.90 -12.86
C ALA A 740 27.13 14.97 -13.69
N VAL A 741 25.98 15.46 -13.22
CA VAL A 741 25.24 16.58 -13.83
C VAL A 741 26.07 17.88 -13.77
N GLU A 742 26.73 18.17 -12.65
CA GLU A 742 27.59 19.36 -12.48
C GLU A 742 28.84 19.32 -13.36
N GLN A 743 29.41 18.13 -13.57
CA GLN A 743 30.55 17.91 -14.46
C GLN A 743 30.18 18.02 -15.94
N VAL A 744 28.89 17.84 -16.29
CA VAL A 744 28.39 18.09 -17.64
C VAL A 744 28.19 19.60 -17.77
N GLN A 745 29.26 20.31 -18.13
CA GLN A 745 29.11 21.62 -18.76
C GLN A 745 28.26 21.38 -20.01
N LEU A 746 27.12 22.05 -20.11
CA LEU A 746 26.42 22.13 -21.38
C LEU A 746 27.40 22.75 -22.37
N GLY A 747 28.04 21.94 -23.21
CA GLY A 747 28.73 22.47 -24.36
C GLY A 747 27.69 23.21 -25.19
N GLU A 748 27.96 24.45 -25.58
CA GLU A 748 27.10 25.17 -26.52
C GLU A 748 26.87 24.34 -27.80
N GLU A 749 27.80 23.43 -28.15
CA GLU A 749 27.65 22.46 -29.22
C GLU A 749 26.53 21.43 -29.03
N GLN A 750 26.22 21.00 -27.79
CA GLN A 750 25.16 19.99 -27.54
C GLN A 750 23.78 20.66 -27.59
N LYS A 751 23.68 21.91 -27.12
CA LYS A 751 22.50 22.77 -27.29
C LYS A 751 22.29 23.27 -28.72
N ALA A 752 23.34 23.33 -29.53
CA ALA A 752 23.27 23.73 -30.93
C ALA A 752 23.06 22.55 -31.91
N ARG A 753 23.20 21.29 -31.45
CA ARG A 753 23.02 20.07 -32.24
C ARG A 753 21.66 19.40 -32.07
N ILE A 754 20.94 19.71 -30.99
CA ILE A 754 19.52 19.39 -30.75
C ILE A 754 18.73 20.61 -31.19
#